data_AF-A0A955XFV5-F1
#
_entry.id   AF-A0A955XFV5-F1
#
_cell.length_a   1.000
_cell.length_b   1.000
_cell.length_c   1.000
_cell.angle_alpha   90.00
_cell.angle_beta   90.00
_cell.angle_gamma   90.00
#
_symmetry.space_group_name_H-M   'P 1'
#
loop_
_entity.id
_entity.type
_entity.pdbx_description
1 polymer ?
#
loop_
_entity_poly.entity_id
_entity_poly.type
_entity_poly.pdbx_seq_one_letter_code
_entity_poly.pdbx_strand_id
1 'polypeptide(L)'
;MGRVLVVDDSEDDQIQIRRLLRDEFQLIYAYTGAEALERLEHDRDTFDALITDQKMPRMSGASLIARLKEEPQLAGLRCVLLSGKTDDTQLVEILASGQVYHYFEKNKTLLTPEGQNDLLLAVRNAVQASRLERERERLTQRLRAQNEALTGQYRLLRTLVNVKDPAVAVRLVVQSLAQRLPCRAAVGLVDLQPSHGVFGHFAVRGDAALLGQGDLHAWCDTVAAAYADLSGRPRPHRGVFSHTPEALPVEGPSGPAPHDDAPMMPVFVNRDLRGVLMLVREPGLLEVDESELFGIWRDQLQDALTRIVTQMLDEHRRIELMVETMTEGVVLTDEEGAVTLMNPAARRMLGIQEFDRPDFSVVVSAMGLASLDVLRQLGVGDTKIAWREIRLGEAWFQVLFSHVRDHSGSSVGILTVMRDVTEQKQAENRREEFVHIIGHELRSPLTSIGGVMDLLSKQVLGELNARQREYVDMAKDSCVKINHILNDLLDLAKFEKGKMPLALTPVNLEQVVGDSVRRFEPVALEKGVDLRFECLLEGLYCQADPDRLGQVMNNLLSNAFKFTPAEGLVRVSVFNTFTAPELYLVAVHNTGEEIDDRDLDRIFDKYEQAALHDRRSIGGTGLGLSICRNIIRGHGGEIWVESGRGEGTTFVFSLPSAPVPGVERESLGEAPSGPAKTDGQPLLVVCPDEPEGLALKALLLAMDFAVRVVRPDGALVQREVLGHAPALAVYLDVEGHPDPAVLAELASHNDLPVVGMLPTGSPAPPAVDLVIEVPPDPIVLASMLNVVLARQRQRRRMRVLVVDRDAGWAAWAAEHLDTAGYLPYSAGSAAQALQRIETLLPDLVILDLGLEGVEPVLGRVRGDAGTEVPALFTHADE
;
A
#
# COMPACT_ATOMS: atom_id res chain seq x y z
N MET A 1 -10.07 51.45 -48.64
CA MET A 1 -11.15 52.46 -48.57
C MET A 1 -12.42 51.75 -48.16
N GLY A 2 -13.27 52.35 -47.32
CA GLY A 2 -14.53 51.67 -46.94
C GLY A 2 -15.50 51.63 -48.11
N ARG A 3 -16.18 50.52 -48.33
CA ARG A 3 -17.15 50.36 -49.44
C ARG A 3 -18.56 50.62 -48.90
N VAL A 4 -19.26 51.60 -49.46
CA VAL A 4 -20.61 51.97 -49.00
C VAL A 4 -21.60 51.78 -50.13
N LEU A 5 -22.66 51.02 -49.87
CA LEU A 5 -23.77 50.85 -50.81
C LEU A 5 -24.75 52.00 -50.59
N VAL A 6 -25.06 52.73 -51.65
CA VAL A 6 -26.02 53.83 -51.66
C VAL A 6 -27.24 53.41 -52.48
N VAL A 7 -28.42 53.44 -51.86
CA VAL A 7 -29.68 52.99 -52.45
C VAL A 7 -30.65 54.15 -52.45
N ASP A 8 -30.93 54.70 -53.62
CA ASP A 8 -31.84 55.84 -53.78
C ASP A 8 -32.38 55.82 -55.21
N ASP A 9 -33.67 56.07 -55.41
CA ASP A 9 -34.29 56.12 -56.74
C ASP A 9 -34.11 57.47 -57.43
N SER A 10 -33.62 58.48 -56.70
CA SER A 10 -33.32 59.81 -57.20
C SER A 10 -31.84 59.95 -57.61
N GLU A 11 -31.62 60.16 -58.90
CA GLU A 11 -30.27 60.36 -59.46
C GLU A 11 -29.60 61.62 -58.89
N ASP A 12 -30.37 62.69 -58.66
CA ASP A 12 -29.86 63.94 -58.09
C ASP A 12 -29.32 63.74 -56.67
N ASP A 13 -29.98 62.91 -55.86
CA ASP A 13 -29.56 62.62 -54.48
C ASP A 13 -28.31 61.73 -54.46
N GLN A 14 -28.24 60.72 -55.33
CA GLN A 14 -27.01 59.91 -55.49
C GLN A 14 -25.82 60.78 -55.92
N ILE A 15 -26.02 61.76 -56.80
CA ILE A 15 -24.97 62.70 -57.23
C ILE A 15 -24.49 63.57 -56.06
N GLN A 16 -25.40 64.04 -55.20
CA GLN A 16 -25.04 64.81 -54.00
C GLN A 16 -24.26 63.95 -53.01
N ILE A 17 -24.74 62.75 -52.68
CA ILE A 17 -24.04 61.80 -51.80
C ILE A 17 -22.65 61.44 -52.38
N ARG A 18 -22.55 61.29 -53.71
CA ARG A 18 -21.27 61.06 -54.40
C ARG A 18 -20.29 62.19 -54.18
N ARG A 19 -20.72 63.44 -54.31
CA ARG A 19 -19.84 64.61 -54.11
C ARG A 19 -19.32 64.67 -52.67
N LEU A 20 -20.13 64.25 -51.71
CA LEU A 20 -19.81 64.30 -50.28
C LEU A 20 -18.87 63.19 -49.82
N LEU A 21 -19.10 61.95 -50.27
CA LEU A 21 -18.46 60.77 -49.66
C LEU A 21 -17.36 60.14 -50.53
N ARG A 22 -17.23 60.51 -51.81
CA ARG A 22 -16.26 59.88 -52.75
C ARG A 22 -14.79 60.02 -52.36
N ASP A 23 -14.46 61.05 -51.56
CA ASP A 23 -13.07 61.33 -51.19
C ASP A 23 -12.58 60.36 -50.09
N GLU A 24 -13.49 59.70 -49.36
CA GLU A 24 -13.17 58.80 -48.23
C GLU A 24 -13.69 57.37 -48.40
N PHE A 25 -14.72 57.17 -49.22
CA PHE A 25 -15.39 55.88 -49.39
C PHE A 25 -15.53 55.50 -50.86
N GLN A 26 -15.44 54.21 -51.13
CA GLN A 26 -15.79 53.64 -52.43
C GLN A 26 -17.30 53.44 -52.47
N LEU A 27 -18.00 54.25 -53.27
CA LEU A 27 -19.45 54.24 -53.36
C LEU A 27 -19.93 53.34 -54.48
N ILE A 28 -20.90 52.49 -54.18
CA ILE A 28 -21.59 51.62 -55.13
C ILE A 28 -23.08 51.95 -55.03
N TYR A 29 -23.78 51.99 -56.16
CA TYR A 29 -25.14 52.51 -56.24
C TYR A 29 -26.13 51.44 -56.66
N ALA A 30 -27.33 51.46 -56.09
CA ALA A 30 -28.49 50.71 -56.54
C ALA A 30 -29.71 51.64 -56.57
N TYR A 31 -30.62 51.43 -57.52
CA TYR A 31 -31.79 52.32 -57.71
C TYR A 31 -33.05 51.78 -57.03
N THR A 32 -33.04 50.52 -56.59
CA THR A 32 -34.16 49.89 -55.88
C THR A 32 -33.65 49.01 -54.75
N GLY A 33 -34.47 48.79 -53.71
CA GLY A 33 -34.11 47.88 -52.62
C GLY A 33 -33.86 46.44 -53.07
N ALA A 34 -34.56 45.96 -54.11
CA ALA A 34 -34.35 44.62 -54.65
C ALA A 34 -32.97 44.46 -55.32
N GLU A 35 -32.53 45.46 -56.09
CA GLU A 35 -31.19 45.48 -56.69
C GLU A 35 -30.09 45.58 -55.61
N ALA A 36 -30.35 46.32 -54.54
CA ALA A 36 -29.42 46.41 -53.41
C ALA A 36 -29.27 45.05 -52.70
N LEU A 37 -30.35 44.33 -52.48
CA LEU A 37 -30.33 43.01 -51.85
C LEU A 37 -29.57 41.99 -52.71
N GLU A 38 -29.84 41.93 -54.02
CA GLU A 38 -29.14 41.02 -54.94
C GLU A 38 -27.62 41.25 -54.92
N ARG A 39 -27.18 42.51 -54.83
CA ARG A 39 -25.75 42.85 -54.71
C ARG A 39 -25.17 42.51 -53.34
N LEU A 40 -25.95 42.65 -52.27
CA LEU A 40 -25.53 42.27 -50.92
C LEU A 40 -25.44 40.74 -50.76
N GLU A 41 -26.29 39.98 -51.45
CA GLU A 41 -26.23 38.51 -51.48
C GLU A 41 -25.01 37.99 -52.27
N HIS A 42 -24.66 38.64 -53.39
CA HIS A 42 -23.53 38.21 -54.22
C HIS A 42 -22.15 38.66 -53.69
N ASP A 43 -22.06 39.80 -53.01
CA ASP A 43 -20.79 40.50 -52.75
C ASP A 43 -20.70 41.02 -51.30
N ARG A 44 -21.29 40.29 -50.35
CA ARG A 44 -21.55 40.69 -48.95
C ARG A 44 -20.36 41.26 -48.19
N ASP A 45 -19.24 40.53 -48.16
CA ASP A 45 -18.06 40.86 -47.33
C ASP A 45 -17.33 42.11 -47.80
N THR A 46 -17.74 42.63 -48.95
CA THR A 46 -17.13 43.80 -49.54
C THR A 46 -17.75 45.11 -49.09
N PHE A 47 -18.95 45.14 -48.49
CA PHE A 47 -19.60 46.38 -48.06
C PHE A 47 -19.40 46.63 -46.56
N ASP A 48 -19.13 47.87 -46.17
CA ASP A 48 -18.91 48.32 -44.79
C ASP A 48 -20.11 49.08 -44.20
N ALA A 49 -20.95 49.70 -45.04
CA ALA A 49 -22.19 50.37 -44.62
C ALA A 49 -23.20 50.47 -45.76
N LEU A 50 -24.47 50.68 -45.40
CA LEU A 50 -25.58 50.92 -46.33
C LEU A 50 -26.18 52.31 -46.08
N ILE A 51 -26.36 53.10 -47.13
CA ILE A 51 -27.19 54.32 -47.11
C ILE A 51 -28.42 54.01 -47.96
N THR A 52 -29.62 54.20 -47.42
CA THR A 52 -30.86 53.92 -48.16
C THR A 52 -31.87 55.04 -47.99
N ASP A 53 -32.57 55.38 -49.06
CA ASP A 53 -33.78 56.20 -48.99
C ASP A 53 -34.95 55.39 -48.39
N GLN A 54 -35.83 56.05 -47.65
CA GLN A 54 -36.98 55.39 -47.03
C GLN A 54 -38.04 54.99 -48.06
N LYS A 55 -38.32 55.82 -49.07
CA LYS A 55 -39.44 55.67 -50.01
C LYS A 55 -38.94 55.42 -51.43
N MET A 56 -38.65 54.16 -51.72
CA MET A 56 -38.22 53.72 -53.04
C MET A 56 -39.26 52.79 -53.70
N PRO A 57 -39.34 52.76 -55.05
CA PRO A 57 -40.21 51.85 -55.79
C PRO A 57 -39.82 50.38 -55.59
N ARG A 58 -40.83 49.49 -55.67
CA ARG A 58 -40.75 48.03 -55.48
C ARG A 58 -40.43 47.56 -54.06
N MET A 59 -39.37 48.07 -53.44
CA MET A 59 -38.95 47.73 -52.07
C MET A 59 -38.50 49.00 -51.35
N SER A 60 -39.18 49.33 -50.24
CA SER A 60 -38.84 50.48 -49.39
C SER A 60 -37.54 50.23 -48.63
N GLY A 61 -36.83 51.30 -48.22
CA GLY A 61 -35.61 51.17 -47.41
C GLY A 61 -35.88 50.47 -46.06
N ALA A 62 -37.07 50.67 -45.50
CA ALA A 62 -37.52 49.97 -44.29
C ALA A 62 -37.65 48.45 -44.52
N SER A 63 -38.24 48.05 -45.65
CA SER A 63 -38.39 46.64 -46.04
C SER A 63 -37.04 45.98 -46.33
N LEU A 64 -36.11 46.73 -46.94
CA LEU A 64 -34.73 46.28 -47.16
C LEU A 64 -34.03 46.00 -45.82
N ILE A 65 -34.07 46.96 -44.87
CA ILE A 65 -33.46 46.79 -43.54
C ILE A 65 -34.08 45.61 -42.78
N ALA A 66 -35.41 45.46 -42.81
CA ALA A 66 -36.08 44.32 -42.19
C ALA A 66 -35.58 42.98 -42.78
N ARG A 67 -35.34 42.92 -44.08
CA ARG A 67 -34.81 41.73 -44.75
C ARG A 67 -33.35 41.45 -44.35
N LEU A 68 -32.52 42.49 -44.24
CA LEU A 68 -31.14 42.36 -43.75
C LEU A 68 -31.09 41.83 -42.31
N LYS A 69 -32.13 42.05 -41.50
CA LYS A 69 -32.24 41.51 -40.14
C LYS A 69 -32.54 40.01 -40.11
N GLU A 70 -33.39 39.55 -41.02
CA GLU A 70 -33.82 38.15 -41.09
C GLU A 70 -32.68 37.22 -41.53
N GLU A 71 -31.66 37.77 -42.19
CA GLU A 71 -30.49 37.03 -42.64
C GLU A 71 -29.35 37.18 -41.62
N PRO A 72 -28.98 36.12 -40.88
CA PRO A 72 -27.93 36.17 -39.84
C PRO A 72 -26.59 36.69 -40.37
N GLN A 73 -26.39 36.47 -41.66
CA GLN A 73 -25.28 36.94 -42.44
C GLN A 73 -25.31 38.48 -42.58
N LEU A 74 -26.42 39.09 -42.97
CA LEU A 74 -26.48 40.53 -43.22
C LEU A 74 -26.75 41.36 -41.93
N ALA A 75 -27.00 40.69 -40.81
CA ALA A 75 -27.32 41.30 -39.52
C ALA A 75 -26.27 42.31 -39.00
N GLY A 76 -24.98 42.10 -39.28
CA GLY A 76 -23.87 42.95 -38.81
C GLY A 76 -23.65 44.25 -39.61
N LEU A 77 -24.35 44.45 -40.74
CA LEU A 77 -24.19 45.63 -41.59
C LEU A 77 -25.01 46.81 -41.06
N ARG A 78 -24.34 47.92 -40.71
CA ARG A 78 -24.99 49.13 -40.18
C ARG A 78 -25.53 50.02 -41.31
N CYS A 79 -26.74 50.52 -41.11
CA CYS A 79 -27.49 51.27 -42.13
C CYS A 79 -27.72 52.74 -41.72
N VAL A 80 -27.68 53.66 -42.70
CA VAL A 80 -28.05 55.07 -42.55
C VAL A 80 -29.29 55.32 -43.42
N LEU A 81 -30.37 55.82 -42.82
CA LEU A 81 -31.65 56.02 -43.49
C LEU A 81 -31.88 57.50 -43.82
N LEU A 82 -32.21 57.81 -45.07
CA LEU A 82 -32.60 59.15 -45.53
C LEU A 82 -34.11 59.21 -45.78
N SER A 83 -34.81 60.23 -45.29
CA SER A 83 -36.26 60.40 -45.56
C SER A 83 -36.68 61.83 -45.85
N GLY A 84 -37.64 62.00 -46.76
CA GLY A 84 -38.15 63.30 -47.20
C GLY A 84 -39.22 63.96 -46.30
N LYS A 85 -39.86 63.26 -45.35
CA LYS A 85 -40.85 63.80 -44.39
C LYS A 85 -41.13 62.80 -43.25
N THR A 86 -41.16 63.29 -42.00
CA THR A 86 -41.34 62.51 -40.76
C THR A 86 -42.70 61.83 -40.68
N ASP A 87 -42.69 60.50 -40.77
CA ASP A 87 -43.76 59.63 -40.29
C ASP A 87 -43.22 58.93 -39.03
N ASP A 88 -43.42 59.57 -37.86
CA ASP A 88 -42.70 59.26 -36.62
C ASP A 88 -42.95 57.82 -36.10
N THR A 89 -44.09 57.21 -36.45
CA THR A 89 -44.48 55.88 -35.96
C THR A 89 -43.69 54.73 -36.59
N GLN A 90 -43.36 54.80 -37.89
CA GLN A 90 -42.56 53.76 -38.56
C GLN A 90 -41.07 53.88 -38.25
N LEU A 91 -40.59 55.09 -37.96
CA LEU A 91 -39.18 55.35 -37.65
C LEU A 91 -38.76 54.78 -36.30
N VAL A 92 -39.64 54.83 -35.29
CA VAL A 92 -39.36 54.26 -33.96
C VAL A 92 -39.16 52.73 -34.03
N GLU A 93 -39.96 52.03 -34.82
CA GLU A 93 -39.88 50.57 -34.97
C GLU A 93 -38.59 50.14 -35.70
N ILE A 94 -38.18 50.92 -36.71
CA ILE A 94 -36.94 50.68 -37.47
C ILE A 94 -35.70 51.01 -36.63
N LEU A 95 -35.72 52.07 -35.82
CA LEU A 95 -34.61 52.40 -34.91
C LEU A 95 -34.47 51.37 -33.79
N ALA A 96 -35.60 50.88 -33.26
CA ALA A 96 -35.62 49.80 -32.28
C ALA A 96 -35.02 48.47 -32.80
N SER A 97 -34.87 48.32 -34.13
CA SER A 97 -34.22 47.15 -34.73
C SER A 97 -32.71 47.06 -34.45
N GLY A 98 -32.06 48.17 -34.07
CA GLY A 98 -30.62 48.26 -33.81
C GLY A 98 -29.72 48.21 -35.05
N GLN A 99 -30.27 48.00 -36.25
CA GLN A 99 -29.53 47.95 -37.51
C GLN A 99 -29.30 49.32 -38.15
N VAL A 100 -30.20 50.26 -37.87
CA VAL A 100 -30.05 51.65 -38.30
C VAL A 100 -29.16 52.39 -37.30
N TYR A 101 -28.00 52.81 -37.79
CA TYR A 101 -27.03 53.58 -37.02
C TYR A 101 -27.47 55.02 -36.81
N HIS A 102 -27.99 55.65 -37.87
CA HIS A 102 -28.50 57.02 -37.81
C HIS A 102 -29.57 57.27 -38.88
N TYR A 103 -30.44 58.23 -38.60
CA TYR A 103 -31.50 58.69 -39.50
C TYR A 103 -31.31 60.17 -39.84
N PHE A 104 -31.63 60.56 -41.07
CA PHE A 104 -31.52 61.94 -41.54
C PHE A 104 -32.74 62.37 -42.37
N GLU A 105 -33.15 63.62 -42.20
CA GLU A 105 -34.11 64.26 -43.08
C GLU A 105 -33.41 64.71 -44.36
N LYS A 106 -33.77 64.11 -45.49
CA LYS A 106 -33.10 64.20 -46.80
C LYS A 106 -32.91 65.64 -47.28
N ASN A 107 -33.97 66.44 -47.26
CA ASN A 107 -33.94 67.84 -47.73
C ASN A 107 -33.09 68.75 -46.83
N LYS A 108 -33.07 68.51 -45.52
CA LYS A 108 -32.26 69.30 -44.58
C LYS A 108 -30.79 68.87 -44.64
N THR A 109 -30.55 67.58 -44.83
CA THR A 109 -29.23 66.96 -44.71
C THR A 109 -28.40 67.13 -45.98
N LEU A 110 -29.00 66.94 -47.16
CA LEU A 110 -28.27 67.02 -48.42
C LEU A 110 -28.11 68.46 -48.95
N LEU A 111 -28.97 69.40 -48.52
CA LEU A 111 -28.97 70.79 -49.02
C LEU A 111 -28.23 71.80 -48.12
N THR A 112 -27.80 71.43 -46.91
CA THR A 112 -27.11 72.34 -45.97
C THR A 112 -25.70 71.86 -45.62
N PRO A 113 -24.70 72.76 -45.49
CA PRO A 113 -23.34 72.37 -45.12
C PRO A 113 -23.24 71.63 -43.77
N GLU A 114 -24.08 72.01 -42.79
CA GLU A 114 -24.12 71.36 -41.47
C GLU A 114 -24.63 69.92 -41.59
N GLY A 115 -25.76 69.70 -42.28
CA GLY A 115 -26.31 68.37 -42.50
C GLY A 115 -25.40 67.45 -43.32
N GLN A 116 -24.66 68.01 -44.28
CA GLN A 116 -23.68 67.25 -45.07
C GLN A 116 -22.53 66.71 -44.21
N ASN A 117 -22.04 67.50 -43.24
CA ASN A 117 -21.02 67.06 -42.29
C ASN A 117 -21.54 65.98 -41.33
N ASP A 118 -22.78 66.12 -40.86
CA ASP A 118 -23.40 65.12 -39.98
C ASP A 118 -23.57 63.76 -40.68
N LEU A 119 -23.97 63.78 -41.97
CA LEU A 119 -24.05 62.56 -42.78
C LEU A 119 -22.69 61.88 -42.94
N LEU A 120 -21.63 62.64 -43.23
CA LEU A 120 -20.27 62.12 -43.34
C LEU A 120 -19.81 61.46 -42.02
N LEU A 121 -20.08 62.10 -40.88
CA LEU A 121 -19.75 61.56 -39.56
C LEU A 121 -20.53 60.28 -39.25
N ALA A 122 -21.83 60.24 -39.56
CA ALA A 122 -22.66 59.06 -39.35
C ALA A 122 -22.22 57.88 -40.21
N VAL A 123 -21.82 58.10 -41.46
CA VAL A 123 -21.32 57.04 -42.34
C VAL A 123 -19.96 56.52 -41.85
N ARG A 124 -19.05 57.39 -41.40
CA ARG A 124 -17.78 56.97 -40.77
C ARG A 124 -18.02 56.04 -39.59
N ASN A 125 -18.92 56.42 -38.69
CA ASN A 125 -19.20 55.64 -37.51
C ASN A 125 -19.94 54.33 -37.85
N ALA A 126 -20.84 54.35 -38.83
CA ALA A 126 -21.52 53.14 -39.31
C ALA A 126 -20.50 52.13 -39.89
N VAL A 127 -19.54 52.59 -40.70
CA VAL A 127 -18.44 51.76 -41.22
C VAL A 127 -17.59 51.18 -40.10
N GLN A 128 -17.21 52.00 -39.10
CA GLN A 128 -16.44 51.51 -37.96
C GLN A 128 -17.21 50.47 -37.13
N ALA A 129 -18.49 50.72 -36.86
CA ALA A 129 -19.36 49.81 -36.12
C ALA A 129 -19.55 48.47 -36.83
N SER A 130 -19.77 48.46 -38.16
CA SER A 130 -19.86 47.23 -38.95
C SER A 130 -18.56 46.42 -38.94
N ARG A 131 -17.40 47.07 -38.87
CA ARG A 131 -16.09 46.40 -38.80
C ARG A 131 -15.83 45.81 -37.42
N LEU A 132 -16.10 46.57 -36.37
CA LEU A 132 -15.97 46.10 -34.99
C LEU A 132 -16.87 44.89 -34.70
N GLU A 133 -18.09 44.89 -35.22
CA GLU A 133 -19.01 43.75 -35.07
C GLU A 133 -18.47 42.49 -35.77
N ARG A 134 -18.01 42.62 -37.01
CA ARG A 134 -17.36 41.52 -37.75
C ARG A 134 -16.13 40.98 -37.03
N GLU A 135 -15.28 41.88 -36.51
CA GLU A 135 -14.07 41.48 -35.77
C GLU A 135 -14.43 40.77 -34.45
N ARG A 136 -15.45 41.24 -33.73
CA ARG A 136 -15.97 40.61 -32.52
C ARG A 136 -16.50 39.20 -32.80
N GLU A 137 -17.29 39.03 -33.86
CA GLU A 137 -17.81 37.72 -34.27
C GLU A 137 -16.66 36.76 -34.61
N ARG A 138 -15.68 37.22 -35.40
CA ARG A 138 -14.50 36.43 -35.76
C ARG A 138 -13.67 36.02 -34.54
N LEU A 139 -13.43 36.93 -33.60
CA LEU A 139 -12.71 36.64 -32.35
C LEU A 139 -13.49 35.68 -31.45
N THR A 140 -14.81 35.83 -31.37
CA THR A 140 -15.67 34.96 -30.56
C THR A 140 -15.69 33.54 -31.11
N GLN A 141 -15.77 33.37 -32.43
CA GLN A 141 -15.64 32.07 -33.09
C GLN A 141 -14.27 31.44 -32.81
N ARG A 142 -13.19 32.22 -32.95
CA ARG A 142 -11.82 31.77 -32.63
C ARG A 142 -11.67 31.30 -31.18
N LEU A 143 -12.22 32.05 -30.22
CA LEU A 143 -12.16 31.70 -28.81
C LEU A 143 -12.96 30.43 -28.49
N ARG A 144 -14.16 30.27 -29.07
CA ARG A 144 -14.97 29.06 -28.90
C ARG A 144 -14.25 27.82 -29.43
N ALA A 145 -13.66 27.90 -30.63
CA ALA A 145 -12.86 26.81 -31.20
C ALA A 145 -11.66 26.44 -30.30
N GLN A 146 -10.96 27.43 -29.73
CA GLN A 146 -9.86 27.19 -28.79
C GLN A 146 -10.32 26.51 -27.48
N ASN A 147 -11.47 26.92 -26.92
CA ASN A 147 -11.99 26.33 -25.69
C ASN A 147 -12.45 24.88 -25.86
N GLU A 148 -13.10 24.55 -26.99
CA GLU A 148 -13.48 23.17 -27.31
C GLU A 148 -12.24 22.27 -27.48
N ALA A 149 -11.20 22.78 -28.15
CA ALA A 149 -9.93 22.08 -28.30
C ALA A 149 -9.25 21.80 -26.94
N LEU A 150 -9.18 22.80 -26.05
CA LEU A 150 -8.58 22.68 -24.72
C LEU A 150 -9.33 21.65 -23.85
N THR A 151 -10.66 21.70 -23.87
CA THR A 151 -11.52 20.73 -23.16
C THR A 151 -11.30 19.31 -23.70
N GLY A 152 -11.09 19.19 -25.01
CA GLY A 152 -10.73 17.95 -25.67
C GLY A 152 -9.38 17.39 -25.21
N GLN A 153 -8.36 18.23 -25.08
CA GLN A 153 -7.04 17.87 -24.57
C GLN A 153 -7.11 17.39 -23.11
N TYR A 154 -7.84 18.10 -22.25
CA TYR A 154 -7.95 17.75 -20.83
C TYR A 154 -8.58 16.37 -20.60
N ARG A 155 -9.66 16.03 -21.32
CA ARG A 155 -10.27 14.70 -21.22
C ARG A 155 -9.34 13.58 -21.70
N LEU A 156 -8.63 13.82 -22.80
CA LEU A 156 -7.72 12.84 -23.38
C LEU A 156 -6.52 12.57 -22.46
N LEU A 157 -5.94 13.63 -21.87
CA LEU A 157 -4.92 13.51 -20.82
C LEU A 157 -5.44 12.68 -19.64
N ARG A 158 -6.64 12.97 -19.13
CA ARG A 158 -7.22 12.23 -18.01
C ARG A 158 -7.43 10.74 -18.33
N THR A 159 -7.82 10.41 -19.55
CA THR A 159 -7.98 9.00 -19.96
C THR A 159 -6.62 8.31 -20.08
N LEU A 160 -5.59 8.99 -20.60
CA LEU A 160 -4.28 8.40 -20.90
C LEU A 160 -3.38 8.20 -19.68
N VAL A 161 -3.53 9.03 -18.64
CA VAL A 161 -2.77 8.88 -17.37
C VAL A 161 -2.93 7.48 -16.76
N ASN A 162 -4.02 6.77 -17.07
CA ASN A 162 -4.29 5.44 -16.53
C ASN A 162 -4.02 4.29 -17.50
N VAL A 163 -3.54 4.58 -18.72
CA VAL A 163 -3.33 3.56 -19.75
C VAL A 163 -1.89 3.06 -19.69
N LYS A 164 -1.70 1.78 -19.36
CA LYS A 164 -0.37 1.17 -19.24
C LYS A 164 0.20 0.65 -20.57
N ASP A 165 -0.67 0.34 -21.52
CA ASP A 165 -0.28 -0.18 -22.83
C ASP A 165 -0.23 0.97 -23.86
N PRO A 166 0.95 1.31 -24.41
CA PRO A 166 1.09 2.39 -25.38
C PRO A 166 0.29 2.12 -26.68
N ALA A 167 -0.02 0.88 -27.02
CA ALA A 167 -0.91 0.50 -28.13
C ALA A 167 -2.37 0.95 -27.86
N VAL A 168 -2.86 0.70 -26.64
CA VAL A 168 -4.19 1.15 -26.19
C VAL A 168 -4.25 2.67 -26.08
N ALA A 169 -3.18 3.30 -25.62
CA ALA A 169 -3.06 4.75 -25.55
C ALA A 169 -3.22 5.37 -26.95
N VAL A 170 -2.44 4.89 -27.92
CA VAL A 170 -2.52 5.33 -29.32
C VAL A 170 -3.93 5.13 -29.88
N ARG A 171 -4.53 3.95 -29.67
CA ARG A 171 -5.91 3.65 -30.11
C ARG A 171 -6.93 4.64 -29.58
N LEU A 172 -6.88 4.95 -28.29
CA LEU A 172 -7.78 5.91 -27.65
C LEU A 172 -7.60 7.32 -28.20
N VAL A 173 -6.35 7.71 -28.51
CA VAL A 173 -6.11 8.98 -29.21
C VAL A 173 -6.75 8.97 -30.59
N VAL A 174 -6.48 7.97 -31.43
CA VAL A 174 -7.02 7.92 -32.79
C VAL A 174 -8.55 7.87 -32.78
N GLN A 175 -9.17 7.12 -31.87
CA GLN A 175 -10.64 7.10 -31.69
C GLN A 175 -11.19 8.45 -31.24
N SER A 176 -10.56 9.11 -30.27
CA SER A 176 -10.99 10.43 -29.79
C SER A 176 -10.88 11.50 -30.89
N LEU A 177 -9.86 11.40 -31.74
CA LEU A 177 -9.67 12.26 -32.90
C LEU A 177 -10.78 12.05 -33.94
N ALA A 178 -11.07 10.80 -34.29
CA ALA A 178 -12.11 10.48 -35.25
C ALA A 178 -13.48 11.02 -34.80
N GLN A 179 -13.80 10.95 -33.51
CA GLN A 179 -15.05 11.45 -32.93
C GLN A 179 -15.22 12.98 -32.92
N ARG A 180 -14.14 13.75 -33.07
CA ARG A 180 -14.17 15.21 -32.92
C ARG A 180 -13.93 15.98 -34.21
N LEU A 181 -13.30 15.35 -35.19
CA LEU A 181 -13.14 15.91 -36.52
C LEU A 181 -14.34 15.52 -37.41
N PRO A 182 -14.77 16.40 -38.34
CA PRO A 182 -15.74 16.07 -39.39
C PRO A 182 -15.06 15.22 -40.47
N CYS A 183 -14.62 14.02 -40.10
CA CYS A 183 -13.91 13.07 -40.98
C CYS A 183 -14.69 11.75 -41.09
N ARG A 184 -14.69 11.17 -42.30
CA ARG A 184 -15.38 9.90 -42.63
C ARG A 184 -14.56 8.67 -42.22
N ALA A 185 -13.25 8.84 -42.07
CA ALA A 185 -12.32 7.83 -41.57
C ALA A 185 -11.00 8.49 -41.12
N ALA A 186 -10.34 7.89 -40.12
CA ALA A 186 -8.99 8.25 -39.70
C ALA A 186 -8.12 6.98 -39.69
N VAL A 187 -6.88 7.10 -40.17
CA VAL A 187 -5.94 5.97 -40.22
C VAL A 187 -4.62 6.41 -39.61
N GLY A 188 -4.11 5.66 -38.64
CA GLY A 188 -2.86 5.97 -37.95
C GLY A 188 -1.83 4.85 -38.03
N LEU A 189 -0.56 5.22 -38.10
CA LEU A 189 0.56 4.32 -37.87
C LEU A 189 1.48 4.97 -36.86
N VAL A 190 1.74 4.30 -35.73
CA VAL A 190 2.64 4.81 -34.68
C VAL A 190 3.65 3.71 -34.32
N ASP A 191 4.92 3.97 -34.59
CA ASP A 191 6.07 3.14 -34.25
C ASP A 191 6.56 3.46 -32.82
N LEU A 192 6.17 2.61 -31.88
CA LEU A 192 6.48 2.75 -30.45
C LEU A 192 7.80 2.06 -30.06
N GLN A 193 8.34 1.14 -30.86
CA GLN A 193 9.60 0.43 -30.58
C GLN A 193 10.39 0.09 -31.86
N PRO A 194 11.50 0.79 -32.14
CA PRO A 194 12.27 0.59 -33.38
C PRO A 194 13.01 -0.76 -33.45
N SER A 195 13.12 -1.50 -32.34
CA SER A 195 13.88 -2.77 -32.26
C SER A 195 13.03 -4.04 -32.27
N HIS A 196 11.72 -3.98 -32.04
CA HIS A 196 10.84 -5.15 -31.87
C HIS A 196 9.63 -5.22 -32.83
N GLY A 197 9.73 -4.57 -33.98
CA GLY A 197 8.67 -4.57 -34.98
C GLY A 197 7.66 -3.45 -34.73
N VAL A 198 7.25 -2.82 -35.83
CA VAL A 198 6.31 -1.69 -35.88
C VAL A 198 4.95 -2.11 -35.24
N PHE A 199 4.06 -1.20 -34.84
CA PHE A 199 2.69 -1.57 -34.40
C PHE A 199 1.67 -0.60 -35.02
N GLY A 200 0.96 -1.03 -36.07
CA GLY A 200 -0.03 -0.19 -36.76
C GLY A 200 -1.41 -0.21 -36.09
N HIS A 201 -2.06 0.96 -35.93
CA HIS A 201 -3.35 1.12 -35.23
C HIS A 201 -4.39 1.88 -36.06
N PHE A 202 -5.55 1.27 -36.33
CA PHE A 202 -6.58 1.81 -37.22
C PHE A 202 -7.87 2.22 -36.47
N ALA A 203 -8.51 3.36 -36.77
CA ALA A 203 -9.83 3.69 -36.21
C ALA A 203 -10.71 4.51 -37.17
N VAL A 204 -11.83 3.93 -37.62
CA VAL A 204 -12.83 4.58 -38.50
C VAL A 204 -13.99 5.14 -37.69
N ARG A 205 -14.57 6.25 -38.16
CA ARG A 205 -15.86 6.77 -37.70
C ARG A 205 -16.86 6.77 -38.84
N GLY A 206 -17.85 5.88 -38.77
CA GLY A 206 -18.94 5.77 -39.74
C GLY A 206 -19.59 4.39 -39.70
N ASP A 207 -20.72 4.23 -40.40
CA ASP A 207 -21.41 2.95 -40.58
C ASP A 207 -20.43 1.96 -41.25
N ALA A 208 -19.97 0.96 -40.50
CA ALA A 208 -18.93 0.01 -40.94
C ALA A 208 -19.33 -0.77 -42.21
N ALA A 209 -20.61 -0.71 -42.61
CA ALA A 209 -21.17 -1.28 -43.82
C ALA A 209 -20.71 -0.61 -45.14
N LEU A 210 -20.08 0.57 -45.10
CA LEU A 210 -19.72 1.34 -46.31
C LEU A 210 -18.26 1.20 -46.77
N LEU A 211 -17.39 0.53 -46.01
CA LEU A 211 -15.98 0.33 -46.36
C LEU A 211 -15.71 -1.15 -46.62
N GLY A 212 -15.45 -1.50 -47.89
CA GLY A 212 -15.04 -2.85 -48.23
C GLY A 212 -13.67 -3.18 -47.64
N GLN A 213 -13.41 -4.45 -47.31
CA GLN A 213 -12.09 -4.91 -46.84
C GLN A 213 -10.96 -4.45 -47.76
N GLY A 214 -11.18 -4.38 -49.07
CA GLY A 214 -10.19 -3.93 -50.06
C GLY A 214 -9.73 -2.47 -49.90
N ASP A 215 -10.62 -1.57 -49.50
CA ASP A 215 -10.33 -0.13 -49.35
C ASP A 215 -9.46 0.13 -48.11
N LEU A 216 -9.69 -0.62 -47.03
CA LEU A 216 -8.91 -0.58 -45.80
C LEU A 216 -7.44 -0.96 -46.03
N HIS A 217 -7.21 -2.01 -46.82
CA HIS A 217 -5.87 -2.48 -47.15
C HIS A 217 -5.10 -1.45 -47.98
N ALA A 218 -5.76 -0.81 -48.95
CA ALA A 218 -5.16 0.25 -49.74
C ALA A 218 -4.73 1.43 -48.87
N TRP A 219 -5.53 1.81 -47.87
CA TRP A 219 -5.20 2.92 -46.96
C TRP A 219 -4.03 2.60 -46.02
N CYS A 220 -4.00 1.40 -45.43
CA CYS A 220 -2.85 0.95 -44.63
C CYS A 220 -1.56 0.93 -45.45
N ASP A 221 -1.65 0.47 -46.70
CA ASP A 221 -0.53 0.46 -47.63
C ASP A 221 -0.01 1.87 -47.95
N THR A 222 -0.90 2.85 -48.13
CA THR A 222 -0.53 4.26 -48.37
C THR A 222 0.15 4.88 -47.15
N VAL A 223 -0.36 4.67 -45.94
CA VAL A 223 0.27 5.20 -44.70
C VAL A 223 1.62 4.52 -44.43
N ALA A 224 1.74 3.22 -44.71
CA ALA A 224 2.99 2.49 -44.60
C ALA A 224 4.06 3.00 -45.57
N ALA A 225 3.65 3.34 -46.81
CA ALA A 225 4.54 3.93 -47.81
C ALA A 225 4.99 5.33 -47.39
N ALA A 226 4.05 6.17 -46.95
CA ALA A 226 4.37 7.52 -46.45
C ALA A 226 5.32 7.49 -45.24
N TYR A 227 5.13 6.55 -44.29
CA TYR A 227 6.05 6.38 -43.17
C TYR A 227 7.45 5.97 -43.63
N ALA A 228 7.55 5.02 -44.57
CA ALA A 228 8.84 4.58 -45.12
C ALA A 228 9.58 5.72 -45.83
N ASP A 229 8.86 6.51 -46.64
CA ASP A 229 9.42 7.65 -47.37
C ASP A 229 9.86 8.77 -46.43
N LEU A 230 9.08 9.06 -45.38
CA LEU A 230 9.39 10.14 -44.41
C LEU A 230 10.45 9.74 -43.37
N SER A 231 10.54 8.45 -42.99
CA SER A 231 11.51 7.96 -41.98
C SER A 231 12.81 7.42 -42.58
N GLY A 232 12.83 7.07 -43.86
CA GLY A 232 13.93 6.33 -44.49
C GLY A 232 14.07 4.87 -44.01
N ARG A 233 13.07 4.34 -43.29
CA ARG A 233 13.05 2.97 -42.75
C ARG A 233 12.34 2.00 -43.71
N PRO A 234 12.62 0.68 -43.64
CA PRO A 234 11.93 -0.30 -44.47
C PRO A 234 10.42 -0.29 -44.21
N ARG A 235 9.64 -0.47 -45.28
CA ARG A 235 8.18 -0.47 -45.23
C ARG A 235 7.68 -1.57 -44.27
N PRO A 236 6.82 -1.24 -43.29
CA PRO A 236 6.25 -2.23 -42.38
C PRO A 236 5.48 -3.33 -43.12
N HIS A 237 5.66 -4.59 -42.73
CA HIS A 237 4.96 -5.73 -43.33
C HIS A 237 3.49 -5.79 -42.88
N ARG A 238 2.58 -6.29 -43.73
CA ARG A 238 1.12 -6.33 -43.46
C ARG A 238 0.71 -7.06 -42.17
N GLY A 239 1.47 -8.06 -41.71
CA GLY A 239 1.18 -8.80 -40.46
C GLY A 239 1.38 -7.99 -39.18
N VAL A 240 1.90 -6.78 -39.29
CA VAL A 240 2.30 -5.90 -38.18
C VAL A 240 1.20 -4.87 -37.83
N PHE A 241 0.15 -4.82 -38.64
CA PHE A 241 -1.06 -4.06 -38.35
C PHE A 241 -1.98 -4.95 -37.50
N SER A 242 -2.16 -4.62 -36.22
CA SER A 242 -3.13 -5.34 -35.40
C SER A 242 -4.54 -4.95 -35.86
N HIS A 243 -5.15 -5.79 -36.69
CA HIS A 243 -6.57 -5.73 -36.97
C HIS A 243 -7.32 -6.21 -35.72
N THR A 244 -7.91 -5.30 -34.95
CA THR A 244 -9.06 -5.66 -34.11
C THR A 244 -10.32 -4.96 -34.63
N PRO A 245 -10.93 -5.46 -35.72
CA PRO A 245 -12.35 -5.26 -35.92
C PRO A 245 -13.07 -6.25 -35.01
N GLU A 246 -13.89 -5.77 -34.07
CA GLU A 246 -15.02 -6.61 -33.66
C GLU A 246 -15.84 -6.87 -34.93
N ALA A 247 -16.03 -8.15 -35.21
CA ALA A 247 -16.41 -8.68 -36.51
C ALA A 247 -17.79 -8.21 -37.00
N LEU A 248 -17.90 -7.91 -38.30
CA LEU A 248 -19.13 -8.04 -39.10
C LEU A 248 -18.75 -8.26 -40.58
N PRO A 249 -19.35 -9.23 -41.29
CA PRO A 249 -19.15 -9.41 -42.72
C PRO A 249 -20.12 -8.51 -43.50
N VAL A 250 -19.63 -7.78 -44.50
CA VAL A 250 -20.49 -7.07 -45.46
C VAL A 250 -19.96 -7.24 -46.88
N GLU A 251 -20.75 -7.92 -47.71
CA GLU A 251 -20.69 -7.79 -49.17
C GLU A 251 -21.55 -6.57 -49.56
N GLY A 252 -20.89 -5.50 -50.00
CA GLY A 252 -21.52 -4.26 -50.47
C GLY A 252 -20.58 -3.51 -51.40
N PRO A 253 -21.10 -2.65 -52.31
CA PRO A 253 -20.30 -2.07 -53.38
C PRO A 253 -19.23 -1.13 -52.80
N SER A 254 -17.99 -1.31 -53.26
CA SER A 254 -16.80 -0.51 -52.97
C SER A 254 -17.08 0.99 -53.04
N GLY A 255 -16.69 1.72 -51.99
CA GLY A 255 -16.66 3.18 -52.00
C GLY A 255 -15.55 3.71 -52.92
N PRO A 256 -15.50 5.03 -53.18
CA PRO A 256 -14.42 5.62 -53.97
C PRO A 256 -13.06 5.41 -53.29
N ALA A 257 -12.07 5.01 -54.10
CA ALA A 257 -10.67 4.84 -53.72
C ALA A 257 -10.08 6.09 -53.02
N PRO A 258 -9.02 5.94 -52.19
CA PRO A 258 -8.36 7.10 -51.57
C PRO A 258 -7.97 8.11 -52.65
N HIS A 259 -8.44 9.35 -52.52
CA HIS A 259 -7.93 10.45 -53.33
C HIS A 259 -6.53 10.83 -52.83
N ASP A 260 -5.60 11.10 -53.76
CA ASP A 260 -4.18 11.46 -53.49
C ASP A 260 -3.99 12.73 -52.62
N ASP A 261 -5.05 13.47 -52.31
CA ASP A 261 -5.02 14.76 -51.59
C ASP A 261 -5.36 14.67 -50.09
N ALA A 262 -5.39 13.48 -49.48
CA ALA A 262 -5.66 13.34 -48.05
C ALA A 262 -4.45 13.83 -47.21
N PRO A 263 -4.61 14.78 -46.28
CA PRO A 263 -3.50 15.33 -45.51
C PRO A 263 -2.86 14.28 -44.60
N MET A 264 -1.54 14.13 -44.75
CA MET A 264 -0.68 13.27 -43.92
C MET A 264 -0.04 14.09 -42.81
N MET A 265 -0.02 13.54 -41.60
CA MET A 265 0.46 14.20 -40.39
C MET A 265 1.56 13.36 -39.73
N PRO A 266 2.82 13.78 -39.80
CA PRO A 266 3.93 13.09 -39.15
C PRO A 266 3.90 13.31 -37.63
N VAL A 267 4.14 12.26 -36.87
CA VAL A 267 4.28 12.29 -35.41
C VAL A 267 5.74 12.14 -35.06
N PHE A 268 6.33 13.14 -34.42
CA PHE A 268 7.74 13.15 -34.03
C PHE A 268 7.89 12.99 -32.52
N VAL A 269 8.95 12.33 -32.07
CA VAL A 269 9.37 12.27 -30.66
C VAL A 269 10.85 12.56 -30.62
N ASN A 270 11.29 13.60 -29.91
CA ASN A 270 12.69 14.02 -29.83
C ASN A 270 13.38 14.16 -31.21
N ARG A 271 12.65 14.69 -32.21
CA ARG A 271 13.05 14.84 -33.63
C ARG A 271 13.12 13.57 -34.46
N ASP A 272 12.85 12.40 -33.89
CA ASP A 272 12.67 11.15 -34.65
C ASP A 272 11.22 11.01 -35.11
N LEU A 273 11.00 10.64 -36.38
CA LEU A 273 9.66 10.28 -36.86
C LEU A 273 9.23 8.96 -36.19
N ARG A 274 8.15 9.01 -35.41
CA ARG A 274 7.56 7.87 -34.70
C ARG A 274 6.19 7.50 -35.22
N GLY A 275 5.65 8.18 -36.22
CA GLY A 275 4.36 7.78 -36.80
C GLY A 275 3.89 8.68 -37.91
N VAL A 276 2.85 8.24 -38.62
CA VAL A 276 2.13 9.00 -39.65
C VAL A 276 0.63 8.76 -39.46
N LEU A 277 -0.14 9.85 -39.41
CA LEU A 277 -1.59 9.83 -39.35
C LEU A 277 -2.17 10.40 -40.66
N MET A 278 -3.15 9.71 -41.23
CA MET A 278 -3.90 10.13 -42.43
C MET A 278 -5.35 10.39 -42.05
N LEU A 279 -5.88 11.55 -42.43
CA LEU A 279 -7.26 11.95 -42.17
C LEU A 279 -8.02 12.06 -43.50
N VAL A 280 -9.16 11.37 -43.61
CA VAL A 280 -9.98 11.36 -44.84
C VAL A 280 -11.26 12.19 -44.61
N ARG A 281 -11.40 13.26 -45.41
CA ARG A 281 -12.50 14.25 -45.30
C ARG A 281 -13.76 13.82 -46.08
N GLU A 282 -14.93 14.29 -45.66
CA GLU A 282 -16.16 14.29 -46.50
C GLU A 282 -16.18 15.49 -47.48
N PRO A 283 -16.39 15.27 -48.80
CA PRO A 283 -16.60 16.37 -49.73
C PRO A 283 -17.95 17.05 -49.46
N GLY A 284 -17.95 18.37 -49.25
CA GLY A 284 -19.18 19.20 -49.29
C GLY A 284 -19.71 19.74 -47.96
N LEU A 285 -19.10 19.45 -46.80
CA LEU A 285 -19.65 19.91 -45.52
C LEU A 285 -19.14 21.29 -45.03
N LEU A 286 -18.07 21.85 -45.62
CA LEU A 286 -17.37 23.02 -45.04
C LEU A 286 -16.84 23.97 -46.13
N GLU A 287 -17.35 25.21 -46.14
CA GLU A 287 -17.02 26.30 -47.07
C GLU A 287 -15.68 26.98 -46.73
N VAL A 288 -14.76 26.96 -47.69
CA VAL A 288 -13.54 27.78 -48.00
C VAL A 288 -12.66 28.42 -46.89
N ASP A 289 -13.06 28.69 -45.65
CA ASP A 289 -12.22 29.38 -44.63
C ASP A 289 -11.55 28.44 -43.60
N GLU A 290 -11.68 27.13 -43.77
CA GLU A 290 -11.34 26.15 -42.72
C GLU A 290 -9.99 25.43 -42.86
N SER A 291 -9.23 25.71 -43.92
CA SER A 291 -7.85 25.15 -44.04
C SER A 291 -6.93 25.67 -42.94
N GLU A 292 -7.14 26.91 -42.47
CA GLU A 292 -6.38 27.49 -41.35
C GLU A 292 -6.75 26.85 -40.02
N LEU A 293 -8.05 26.61 -39.78
CA LEU A 293 -8.55 25.89 -38.60
C LEU A 293 -8.04 24.45 -38.55
N PHE A 294 -8.09 23.75 -39.69
CA PHE A 294 -7.55 22.40 -39.78
C PHE A 294 -6.02 22.36 -39.53
N GLY A 295 -5.28 23.35 -40.04
CA GLY A 295 -3.85 23.50 -39.75
C GLY A 295 -3.55 23.72 -38.26
N ILE A 296 -4.34 24.58 -37.59
CA ILE A 296 -4.21 24.82 -36.14
C ILE A 296 -4.48 23.53 -35.34
N TRP A 297 -5.54 22.80 -35.69
CA TRP A 297 -5.87 21.54 -35.03
C TRP A 297 -4.78 20.50 -35.22
N ARG A 298 -4.27 20.35 -36.45
CA ARG A 298 -3.15 19.45 -36.75
C ARG A 298 -1.94 19.76 -35.88
N ASP A 299 -1.48 21.01 -35.84
CA ASP A 299 -0.26 21.38 -35.12
C ASP A 299 -0.41 21.16 -33.60
N GLN A 300 -1.57 21.51 -33.03
CA GLN A 300 -1.87 21.29 -31.60
C GLN A 300 -1.93 19.81 -31.22
N LEU A 301 -2.46 18.96 -32.09
CA LEU A 301 -2.53 17.51 -31.89
C LEU A 301 -1.16 16.87 -31.97
N GLN A 302 -0.30 17.36 -32.88
CA GLN A 302 1.08 16.90 -32.99
C GLN A 302 1.83 17.13 -31.68
N ASP A 303 1.70 18.33 -31.13
CA ASP A 303 2.35 18.72 -29.88
C ASP A 303 1.85 17.89 -28.69
N ALA A 304 0.54 17.65 -28.60
CA ALA A 304 -0.04 16.86 -27.53
C ALA A 304 0.42 15.39 -27.59
N LEU A 305 0.37 14.77 -28.78
CA LEU A 305 0.85 13.40 -28.99
C LEU A 305 2.32 13.24 -28.67
N THR A 306 3.14 14.19 -29.15
CA THR A 306 4.59 14.21 -28.90
C THR A 306 4.88 14.23 -27.41
N ARG A 307 4.24 15.12 -26.64
CA ARG A 307 4.44 15.24 -25.19
C ARG A 307 4.08 13.96 -24.45
N ILE A 308 2.94 13.35 -24.77
CA ILE A 308 2.46 12.14 -24.08
C ILE A 308 3.36 10.95 -24.36
N VAL A 309 3.70 10.70 -25.63
CA VAL A 309 4.58 9.58 -25.99
C VAL A 309 5.97 9.77 -25.37
N THR A 310 6.49 11.01 -25.34
CA THR A 310 7.77 11.31 -24.67
C THR A 310 7.70 10.99 -23.18
N GLN A 311 6.64 11.45 -22.48
CA GLN A 311 6.47 11.21 -21.05
C GLN A 311 6.38 9.71 -20.72
N MET A 312 5.59 8.94 -21.47
CA MET A 312 5.47 7.49 -21.23
C MET A 312 6.79 6.76 -21.45
N LEU A 313 7.55 7.12 -22.48
CA LEU A 313 8.87 6.55 -22.75
C LEU A 313 9.88 6.91 -21.66
N ASP A 314 9.85 8.14 -21.15
CA ASP A 314 10.74 8.58 -20.06
C ASP A 314 10.41 7.86 -18.74
N GLU A 315 9.13 7.69 -18.40
CA GLU A 315 8.70 6.93 -17.21
C GLU A 315 9.10 5.46 -17.30
N HIS A 316 8.89 4.82 -18.45
CA HIS A 316 9.28 3.42 -18.67
C HIS A 316 10.79 3.23 -18.56
N ARG A 317 11.56 4.10 -19.21
CA ARG A 317 13.03 4.08 -19.16
C ARG A 317 13.55 4.31 -17.74
N ARG A 318 12.87 5.13 -16.94
CA ARG A 318 13.25 5.37 -15.54
C ARG A 318 13.12 4.12 -14.69
N ILE A 319 12.06 3.34 -14.90
CA ILE A 319 11.83 2.06 -14.21
C ILE A 319 12.87 1.02 -14.66
N GLU A 320 13.15 0.93 -15.96
CA GLU A 320 14.20 0.04 -16.50
C GLU A 320 15.57 0.36 -15.90
N LEU A 321 15.97 1.63 -15.88
CA LEU A 321 17.24 2.06 -15.29
C LEU A 321 17.33 1.78 -13.79
N MET A 322 16.23 1.89 -13.06
CA MET A 322 16.20 1.49 -11.64
C MET A 322 16.54 0.00 -11.53
N VAL A 323 15.86 -0.87 -12.28
CA VAL A 323 16.08 -2.32 -12.21
C VAL A 323 17.47 -2.73 -12.71
N GLU A 324 18.00 -2.06 -13.74
CA GLU A 324 19.35 -2.32 -14.26
C GLU A 324 20.47 -1.96 -13.28
N THR A 325 20.27 -0.91 -12.48
CA THR A 325 21.28 -0.42 -11.51
C THR A 325 21.17 -1.07 -10.13
N MET A 326 20.13 -1.88 -9.88
CA MET A 326 19.99 -2.64 -8.65
C MET A 326 21.20 -3.56 -8.43
N THR A 327 21.68 -3.58 -7.18
CA THR A 327 22.73 -4.50 -6.74
C THR A 327 22.20 -5.92 -6.52
N GLU A 328 20.92 -6.05 -6.20
CA GLU A 328 20.22 -7.34 -6.06
C GLU A 328 19.88 -7.91 -7.44
N GLY A 329 19.97 -9.22 -7.56
CA GLY A 329 19.54 -9.94 -8.76
C GLY A 329 18.03 -9.99 -8.85
N VAL A 330 17.45 -9.54 -9.96
CA VAL A 330 16.01 -9.57 -10.20
C VAL A 330 15.73 -10.39 -11.46
N VAL A 331 14.82 -11.35 -11.32
CA VAL A 331 14.28 -12.16 -12.42
C VAL A 331 12.76 -12.10 -12.37
N LEU A 332 12.11 -11.78 -13.48
CA LEU A 332 10.66 -11.85 -13.64
C LEU A 332 10.33 -12.91 -14.69
N THR A 333 9.31 -13.72 -14.41
CA THR A 333 8.72 -14.64 -15.38
C THR A 333 7.29 -14.24 -15.69
N ASP A 334 6.76 -14.75 -16.81
CA ASP A 334 5.31 -14.75 -17.07
C ASP A 334 4.61 -15.95 -16.39
N GLU A 335 3.32 -16.12 -16.67
CA GLU A 335 2.46 -17.23 -16.21
C GLU A 335 2.91 -18.61 -16.73
N GLU A 336 3.55 -18.65 -17.89
CA GLU A 336 4.00 -19.88 -18.56
C GLU A 336 5.41 -20.28 -18.08
N GLY A 337 6.06 -19.42 -17.29
CA GLY A 337 7.39 -19.64 -16.75
C GLY A 337 8.50 -19.15 -17.68
N ALA A 338 8.23 -18.39 -18.74
CA ALA A 338 9.29 -17.80 -19.54
C ALA A 338 9.86 -16.55 -18.86
N VAL A 339 11.19 -16.39 -18.85
CA VAL A 339 11.84 -15.22 -18.24
C VAL A 339 11.60 -13.98 -19.10
N THR A 340 10.85 -13.02 -18.57
CA THR A 340 10.51 -11.75 -19.20
C THR A 340 11.54 -10.67 -18.89
N LEU A 341 12.14 -10.71 -17.69
CA LEU A 341 13.17 -9.76 -17.27
C LEU A 341 14.26 -10.46 -16.46
N MET A 342 15.52 -10.10 -16.73
CA MET A 342 16.66 -10.48 -15.90
C MET A 342 17.68 -9.34 -15.89
N ASN A 343 17.90 -8.76 -14.72
CA ASN A 343 18.80 -7.62 -14.57
C ASN A 343 20.29 -8.03 -14.59
N PRO A 344 21.23 -7.09 -14.79
CA PRO A 344 22.66 -7.40 -14.86
C PRO A 344 23.24 -8.03 -13.59
N ALA A 345 22.68 -7.72 -12.41
CA ALA A 345 23.08 -8.36 -11.16
C ALA A 345 22.73 -9.85 -11.16
N ALA A 346 21.50 -10.23 -11.53
CA ALA A 346 21.07 -11.63 -11.61
C ALA A 346 21.91 -12.41 -12.63
N ARG A 347 22.21 -11.83 -13.80
CA ARG A 347 23.08 -12.45 -14.81
C ARG A 347 24.47 -12.78 -14.26
N ARG A 348 25.07 -11.84 -13.52
CA ARG A 348 26.37 -12.05 -12.88
C ARG A 348 26.32 -13.12 -11.79
N MET A 349 25.29 -13.09 -10.93
CA MET A 349 25.12 -14.07 -9.84
C MET A 349 24.89 -15.48 -10.37
N LEU A 350 24.13 -15.63 -11.45
CA LEU A 350 23.80 -16.92 -12.07
C LEU A 350 24.82 -17.38 -13.14
N GLY A 351 25.79 -16.53 -13.49
CA GLY A 351 26.81 -16.85 -14.50
C GLY A 351 26.29 -16.90 -15.94
N ILE A 352 25.17 -16.24 -16.25
CA ILE A 352 24.51 -16.25 -17.56
C ILE A 352 25.01 -15.07 -18.39
N GLN A 353 25.76 -15.34 -19.46
CA GLN A 353 26.37 -14.29 -20.31
C GLN A 353 25.50 -13.86 -21.49
N GLU A 354 24.72 -14.76 -22.08
CA GLU A 354 23.80 -14.47 -23.19
C GLU A 354 22.35 -14.64 -22.73
N PHE A 355 21.51 -13.64 -23.01
CA PHE A 355 20.09 -13.61 -22.67
C PHE A 355 19.27 -13.90 -23.92
N ASP A 356 18.93 -15.17 -24.15
CA ASP A 356 17.98 -15.60 -25.19
C ASP A 356 16.75 -16.24 -24.54
N ARG A 357 15.97 -15.40 -23.83
CA ARG A 357 14.72 -15.74 -23.11
C ARG A 357 14.69 -17.18 -22.56
N PRO A 358 15.58 -17.52 -21.61
CA PRO A 358 15.59 -18.86 -21.04
C PRO A 358 14.27 -19.14 -20.32
N ASP A 359 13.80 -20.38 -20.41
CA ASP A 359 12.72 -20.89 -19.56
C ASP A 359 13.17 -20.82 -18.09
N PHE A 360 12.26 -20.51 -17.16
CA PHE A 360 12.52 -20.45 -15.72
C PHE A 360 13.10 -21.76 -15.19
N SER A 361 12.81 -22.89 -15.84
CA SER A 361 13.47 -24.17 -15.56
C SER A 361 15.01 -24.10 -15.62
N VAL A 362 15.57 -23.29 -16.51
CA VAL A 362 17.02 -23.05 -16.64
C VAL A 362 17.54 -22.19 -15.49
N VAL A 363 16.77 -21.18 -15.08
CA VAL A 363 17.11 -20.31 -13.93
C VAL A 363 17.10 -21.11 -12.63
N VAL A 364 16.08 -21.94 -12.42
CA VAL A 364 15.94 -22.84 -11.27
C VAL A 364 17.06 -23.88 -11.24
N SER A 365 17.44 -24.43 -12.39
CA SER A 365 18.57 -25.34 -12.52
C SER A 365 19.90 -24.67 -12.22
N ALA A 366 20.12 -23.44 -12.70
CA ALA A 366 21.30 -22.63 -12.39
C ALA A 366 21.39 -22.28 -10.89
N MET A 367 20.25 -22.16 -10.21
CA MET A 367 20.17 -21.99 -8.74
C MET A 367 20.41 -23.31 -7.96
N GLY A 368 20.56 -24.45 -8.64
CA GLY A 368 20.76 -25.76 -8.01
C GLY A 368 19.51 -26.29 -7.29
N LEU A 369 18.33 -25.79 -7.63
CA LEU A 369 17.06 -26.20 -7.04
C LEU A 369 16.41 -27.28 -7.93
N ALA A 370 15.87 -28.34 -7.33
CA ALA A 370 15.10 -29.34 -8.07
C ALA A 370 13.77 -28.72 -8.55
N SER A 371 13.48 -28.80 -9.86
CA SER A 371 12.34 -28.15 -10.51
C SER A 371 10.97 -28.48 -9.91
N LEU A 372 10.85 -29.61 -9.21
CA LEU A 372 9.61 -30.11 -8.62
C LEU A 372 9.27 -29.53 -7.23
N ASP A 373 10.25 -29.04 -6.46
CA ASP A 373 10.00 -28.51 -5.10
C ASP A 373 9.51 -27.06 -5.12
N VAL A 374 10.03 -26.25 -6.05
CA VAL A 374 9.65 -24.84 -6.20
C VAL A 374 8.21 -24.72 -6.71
N LEU A 375 7.85 -25.52 -7.72
CA LEU A 375 6.48 -25.54 -8.27
C LEU A 375 5.43 -26.10 -7.30
N ARG A 376 5.81 -27.05 -6.42
CA ARG A 376 4.90 -27.58 -5.39
C ARG A 376 4.66 -26.60 -4.24
N GLN A 377 5.65 -25.81 -3.84
CA GLN A 377 5.50 -24.80 -2.79
C GLN A 377 4.83 -23.51 -3.28
N LEU A 378 4.87 -23.24 -4.58
CA LEU A 378 4.09 -22.18 -5.25
C LEU A 378 2.63 -22.60 -5.52
N GLY A 379 2.29 -23.87 -5.30
CA GLY A 379 0.94 -24.41 -5.44
C GLY A 379 0.19 -24.45 -4.12
N VAL A 380 -0.92 -23.71 -4.05
CA VAL A 380 -1.99 -23.65 -3.03
C VAL A 380 -1.78 -22.63 -1.89
N GLY A 381 -2.55 -21.53 -1.98
CA GLY A 381 -2.95 -20.68 -0.84
C GLY A 381 -2.28 -19.30 -0.79
N ASP A 382 -3.09 -18.27 -0.51
CA ASP A 382 -2.74 -16.84 -0.53
C ASP A 382 -1.40 -16.46 0.12
N THR A 383 -0.65 -15.59 -0.58
CA THR A 383 0.49 -14.81 -0.07
C THR A 383 1.51 -15.56 0.79
N LYS A 384 2.29 -16.48 0.20
CA LYS A 384 3.53 -16.95 0.83
C LYS A 384 4.76 -16.49 0.05
N ILE A 385 5.36 -15.41 0.54
CA ILE A 385 6.77 -15.07 0.36
C ILE A 385 7.57 -16.30 0.81
N ALA A 386 8.16 -17.04 -0.13
CA ALA A 386 9.09 -18.13 0.18
C ALA A 386 10.51 -17.61 -0.01
N TRP A 387 11.29 -17.54 1.07
CA TRP A 387 12.71 -17.20 0.99
C TRP A 387 13.57 -18.45 1.26
N ARG A 388 14.69 -18.58 0.54
CA ARG A 388 15.61 -19.70 0.67
C ARG A 388 17.04 -19.25 0.52
N GLU A 389 17.92 -19.75 1.38
CA GLU A 389 19.36 -19.60 1.21
C GLU A 389 19.86 -20.68 0.24
N ILE A 390 20.58 -20.26 -0.80
CA ILE A 390 21.26 -21.14 -1.74
C ILE A 390 22.75 -20.81 -1.73
N ARG A 391 23.56 -21.83 -2.02
CA ARG A 391 25.00 -21.68 -2.20
C ARG A 391 25.34 -21.97 -3.65
N LEU A 392 25.94 -20.99 -4.32
CA LEU A 392 26.41 -21.12 -5.69
C LEU A 392 27.92 -20.90 -5.70
N GLY A 393 28.68 -21.99 -5.86
CA GLY A 393 30.13 -21.97 -5.70
C GLY A 393 30.55 -21.58 -4.28
N GLU A 394 31.29 -20.47 -4.15
CA GLU A 394 31.75 -19.92 -2.88
C GLU A 394 30.81 -18.83 -2.30
N ALA A 395 29.84 -18.37 -3.11
CA ALA A 395 28.91 -17.32 -2.72
C ALA A 395 27.61 -17.88 -2.13
N TRP A 396 27.02 -17.10 -1.22
CA TRP A 396 25.73 -17.38 -0.60
C TRP A 396 24.71 -16.35 -1.03
N PHE A 397 23.55 -16.83 -1.48
CA PHE A 397 22.46 -15.98 -1.93
C PHE A 397 21.19 -16.29 -1.14
N GLN A 398 20.49 -15.25 -0.71
CA GLN A 398 19.12 -15.34 -0.23
C GLN A 398 18.19 -15.07 -1.41
N VAL A 399 17.32 -16.04 -1.72
CA VAL A 399 16.41 -15.98 -2.86
C VAL A 399 14.99 -15.89 -2.36
N LEU A 400 14.27 -14.86 -2.80
CA LEU A 400 12.87 -14.62 -2.51
C LEU A 400 12.02 -14.88 -3.76
N PHE A 401 10.97 -15.68 -3.62
CA PHE A 401 9.95 -15.88 -4.64
C PHE A 401 8.65 -15.19 -4.23
N SER A 402 8.09 -14.39 -5.13
CA SER A 402 6.82 -13.69 -4.92
C SER A 402 5.96 -13.69 -6.19
N HIS A 403 4.67 -13.92 -6.04
CA HIS A 403 3.72 -13.78 -7.15
C HIS A 403 3.44 -12.31 -7.42
N VAL A 404 3.64 -11.89 -8.67
CA VAL A 404 3.19 -10.58 -9.13
C VAL A 404 1.75 -10.72 -9.61
N ARG A 405 0.85 -9.92 -9.06
CA ARG A 405 -0.55 -9.86 -9.50
C ARG A 405 -0.85 -8.49 -10.10
N ASP A 406 -1.74 -8.46 -11.07
CA ASP A 406 -2.25 -7.22 -11.62
C ASP A 406 -3.31 -6.60 -10.69
N HIS A 407 -3.85 -5.45 -11.09
CA HIS A 407 -4.93 -4.75 -10.36
C HIS A 407 -6.26 -5.53 -10.32
N SER A 408 -6.41 -6.56 -11.17
CA SER A 408 -7.57 -7.47 -11.22
C SER A 408 -7.40 -8.67 -10.29
N GLY A 409 -6.24 -8.85 -9.67
CA GLY A 409 -5.90 -9.99 -8.84
C GLY A 409 -5.44 -11.23 -9.62
N SER A 410 -5.30 -11.12 -10.94
CA SER A 410 -4.75 -12.16 -11.82
C SER A 410 -3.23 -12.23 -11.68
N SER A 411 -2.68 -13.44 -11.63
CA SER A 411 -1.24 -13.67 -11.49
C SER A 411 -0.52 -13.32 -12.79
N VAL A 412 0.26 -12.24 -12.83
CA VAL A 412 1.04 -11.82 -13.99
C VAL A 412 2.30 -12.69 -14.19
N GLY A 413 2.81 -13.28 -13.10
CA GLY A 413 4.00 -14.12 -13.14
C GLY A 413 4.74 -14.14 -11.81
N ILE A 414 6.01 -14.60 -11.81
CA ILE A 414 6.80 -14.79 -10.59
C ILE A 414 7.99 -13.82 -10.59
N LEU A 415 8.09 -13.02 -9.53
CA LEU A 415 9.26 -12.21 -9.22
C LEU A 415 10.20 -13.02 -8.33
N THR A 416 11.43 -13.20 -8.79
CA THR A 416 12.53 -13.80 -8.02
C THR A 416 13.56 -12.72 -7.72
N VAL A 417 13.84 -12.48 -6.44
CA VAL A 417 14.86 -11.54 -5.97
C VAL A 417 16.00 -12.32 -5.31
N MET A 418 17.24 -12.06 -5.70
CA MET A 418 18.45 -12.70 -5.22
C MET A 418 19.35 -11.67 -4.55
N ARG A 419 19.60 -11.86 -3.25
CA ARG A 419 20.48 -11.00 -2.46
C ARG A 419 21.75 -11.75 -2.10
N ASP A 420 22.90 -11.15 -2.37
CA ASP A 420 24.20 -11.68 -1.94
C ASP A 420 24.38 -11.47 -0.43
N VAL A 421 24.53 -12.58 0.30
CA VAL A 421 24.74 -12.61 1.75
C VAL A 421 26.07 -13.27 2.11
N THR A 422 27.01 -13.36 1.15
CA THR A 422 28.28 -14.07 1.28
C THR A 422 29.12 -13.54 2.44
N GLU A 423 29.32 -12.22 2.55
CA GLU A 423 30.14 -11.63 3.62
C GLU A 423 29.52 -11.89 5.01
N GLN A 424 28.20 -11.77 5.13
CA GLN A 424 27.48 -12.03 6.37
C GLN A 424 27.64 -13.49 6.80
N LYS A 425 27.45 -14.45 5.88
CA LYS A 425 27.65 -15.87 6.15
C LYS A 425 29.09 -16.22 6.45
N GLN A 426 30.06 -15.59 5.78
CA GLN A 426 31.47 -15.81 6.08
C GLN A 426 31.87 -15.22 7.45
N ALA A 427 31.29 -14.09 7.86
CA ALA A 427 31.51 -13.53 9.19
C ALA A 427 30.91 -14.42 10.29
N GLU A 428 29.69 -14.92 10.07
CA GLU A 428 29.00 -15.87 10.96
C GLU A 428 29.82 -17.16 11.12
N ASN A 429 30.21 -17.80 10.02
CA ASN A 429 31.01 -19.04 10.05
C ASN A 429 32.39 -18.83 10.71
N ARG A 430 33.08 -17.71 10.44
CA ARG A 430 34.38 -17.42 11.08
C ARG A 430 34.27 -17.23 12.58
N ARG A 431 33.21 -16.54 13.04
CA ARG A 431 32.95 -16.36 14.47
C ARG A 431 32.75 -17.70 15.15
N GLU A 432 32.04 -18.63 14.53
CA GLU A 432 31.81 -19.97 15.08
C GLU A 432 33.06 -20.84 15.11
N GLU A 433 33.81 -20.86 14.01
CA GLU A 433 35.09 -21.57 13.93
C GLU A 433 36.05 -21.08 15.02
N PHE A 434 36.08 -19.77 15.24
CA PHE A 434 36.83 -19.16 16.33
C PHE A 434 36.38 -19.63 17.71
N VAL A 435 35.06 -19.67 17.99
CA VAL A 435 34.54 -20.19 19.28
C VAL A 435 34.91 -21.67 19.47
N HIS A 436 34.81 -22.49 18.43
CA HIS A 436 35.15 -23.91 18.50
C HIS A 436 36.64 -24.15 18.74
N ILE A 437 37.51 -23.44 18.01
CA ILE A 437 38.98 -23.53 18.17
C ILE A 437 39.38 -23.10 19.59
N ILE A 438 38.89 -21.97 20.07
CA ILE A 438 39.16 -21.51 21.44
C ILE A 438 38.69 -22.52 22.48
N GLY A 439 37.52 -23.13 22.26
CA GLY A 439 37.02 -24.23 23.07
C GLY A 439 38.01 -25.39 23.23
N HIS A 440 38.63 -25.82 22.14
CA HIS A 440 39.60 -26.91 22.18
C HIS A 440 40.96 -26.49 22.73
N GLU A 441 41.47 -25.33 22.31
CA GLU A 441 42.80 -24.82 22.70
C GLU A 441 42.85 -24.39 24.17
N LEU A 442 41.74 -23.93 24.76
CA LEU A 442 41.68 -23.60 26.19
C LEU A 442 41.44 -24.83 27.08
N ARG A 443 40.74 -25.86 26.58
CA ARG A 443 40.45 -27.07 27.37
C ARG A 443 41.74 -27.83 27.72
N SER A 444 42.64 -28.01 26.76
CA SER A 444 43.91 -28.73 26.96
C SER A 444 44.78 -28.19 28.11
N PRO A 445 45.11 -26.88 28.17
CA PRO A 445 45.88 -26.32 29.28
C PRO A 445 45.10 -26.36 30.60
N LEU A 446 43.78 -26.14 30.59
CA LEU A 446 42.96 -26.21 31.81
C LEU A 446 42.87 -27.63 32.39
N THR A 447 42.76 -28.67 31.55
CA THR A 447 42.79 -30.06 32.00
C THR A 447 44.15 -30.40 32.61
N SER A 448 45.23 -29.89 32.02
CA SER A 448 46.60 -30.10 32.55
C SER A 448 46.80 -29.42 33.90
N ILE A 449 46.40 -28.14 34.04
CA ILE A 449 46.47 -27.41 35.31
C ILE A 449 45.59 -28.08 36.35
N GLY A 450 44.34 -28.43 35.99
CA GLY A 450 43.41 -29.14 36.87
C GLY A 450 43.97 -30.47 37.37
N GLY A 451 44.59 -31.26 36.48
CA GLY A 451 45.22 -32.53 36.85
C GLY A 451 46.38 -32.36 37.86
N VAL A 452 47.22 -31.34 37.69
CA VAL A 452 48.29 -31.03 38.66
C VAL A 452 47.71 -30.59 40.00
N MET A 453 46.67 -29.74 39.99
CA MET A 453 45.98 -29.35 41.22
C MET A 453 45.32 -30.55 41.92
N ASP A 454 44.79 -31.50 41.16
CA ASP A 454 44.19 -32.72 41.69
C ASP A 454 45.21 -33.63 42.38
N LEU A 455 46.42 -33.75 41.81
CA LEU A 455 47.55 -34.46 42.41
C LEU A 455 48.05 -33.78 43.71
N LEU A 456 48.08 -32.45 43.72
CA LEU A 456 48.44 -31.66 44.91
C LEU A 456 47.39 -31.83 46.02
N SER A 457 46.11 -31.69 45.69
CA SER A 457 44.99 -31.82 46.66
C SER A 457 44.93 -33.23 47.26
N LYS A 458 45.20 -34.28 46.46
CA LYS A 458 45.33 -35.68 46.92
C LYS A 458 46.63 -36.01 47.67
N GLN A 459 47.51 -35.01 47.88
CA GLN A 459 48.80 -35.15 48.57
C GLN A 459 49.75 -36.20 47.95
N VAL A 460 49.59 -36.50 46.67
CA VAL A 460 50.44 -37.46 45.94
C VAL A 460 51.86 -36.90 45.74
N LEU A 461 51.98 -35.56 45.68
CA LEU A 461 53.24 -34.83 45.49
C LEU A 461 53.88 -34.35 46.81
N GLY A 462 53.30 -34.70 47.97
CA GLY A 462 53.76 -34.30 49.30
C GLY A 462 52.65 -33.73 50.17
N GLU A 463 52.93 -33.59 51.48
CA GLU A 463 51.99 -33.03 52.44
C GLU A 463 51.81 -31.51 52.24
N LEU A 464 50.55 -31.07 52.16
CA LEU A 464 50.19 -29.65 52.09
C LEU A 464 49.82 -29.13 53.48
N ASN A 465 50.38 -27.98 53.87
CA ASN A 465 49.90 -27.26 55.04
C ASN A 465 48.49 -26.67 54.78
N ALA A 466 47.80 -26.27 55.85
CA ALA A 466 46.40 -25.82 55.78
C ALA A 466 46.19 -24.67 54.76
N ARG A 467 47.10 -23.70 54.75
CA ARG A 467 47.02 -22.54 53.85
C ARG A 467 47.32 -22.90 52.40
N GLN A 468 48.26 -23.81 52.15
CA GLN A 468 48.55 -24.33 50.81
C GLN A 468 47.38 -25.12 50.24
N ARG A 469 46.72 -25.93 51.07
CA ARG A 469 45.53 -26.69 50.67
C ARG A 469 44.40 -25.76 50.21
N GLU A 470 44.14 -24.71 50.98
CA GLU A 470 43.13 -23.69 50.66
C GLU A 470 43.38 -23.04 49.29
N TYR A 471 44.63 -22.65 48.98
CA TYR A 471 44.96 -22.08 47.67
C TYR A 471 44.88 -23.09 46.51
N VAL A 472 45.26 -24.35 46.75
CA VAL A 472 45.15 -25.42 45.75
C VAL A 472 43.68 -25.70 45.43
N ASP A 473 42.83 -25.75 46.45
CA ASP A 473 41.39 -25.96 46.28
C ASP A 473 40.74 -24.76 45.55
N MET A 474 41.08 -23.52 45.91
CA MET A 474 40.63 -22.33 45.15
C MET A 474 41.06 -22.35 43.68
N ALA A 475 42.30 -22.76 43.38
CA ALA A 475 42.82 -22.84 42.01
C ALA A 475 42.12 -23.96 41.22
N LYS A 476 41.87 -25.10 41.87
CA LYS A 476 41.13 -26.22 41.31
C LYS A 476 39.69 -25.81 40.98
N ASP A 477 38.99 -25.17 41.91
CA ASP A 477 37.63 -24.66 41.72
C ASP A 477 37.56 -23.65 40.57
N SER A 478 38.58 -22.78 40.46
CA SER A 478 38.71 -21.85 39.34
C SER A 478 38.85 -22.57 38.00
N CYS A 479 39.64 -23.64 37.92
CA CYS A 479 39.79 -24.44 36.70
C CYS A 479 38.50 -25.19 36.33
N VAL A 480 37.80 -25.75 37.31
CA VAL A 480 36.49 -26.38 37.11
C VAL A 480 35.48 -25.35 36.60
N LYS A 481 35.46 -24.16 37.21
CA LYS A 481 34.59 -23.05 36.78
C LYS A 481 34.88 -22.66 35.34
N ILE A 482 36.12 -22.38 34.95
CA ILE A 482 36.46 -21.97 33.58
C ILE A 482 36.08 -23.06 32.57
N ASN A 483 36.31 -24.34 32.88
CA ASN A 483 35.88 -25.44 32.00
C ASN A 483 34.36 -25.49 31.81
N HIS A 484 33.59 -25.21 32.86
CA HIS A 484 32.14 -25.11 32.77
C HIS A 484 31.70 -23.96 31.85
N ILE A 485 32.28 -22.78 32.01
CA ILE A 485 32.01 -21.61 31.15
C ILE A 485 32.33 -21.92 29.67
N LEU A 486 33.45 -22.61 29.44
CA LEU A 486 33.88 -22.98 28.10
C LEU A 486 32.90 -23.95 27.43
N ASN A 487 32.40 -24.94 28.19
CA ASN A 487 31.39 -25.87 27.72
C ASN A 487 30.04 -25.18 27.49
N ASP A 488 29.63 -24.26 28.38
CA ASP A 488 28.42 -23.43 28.21
C ASP A 488 28.47 -22.62 26.90
N LEU A 489 29.62 -22.01 26.61
CA LEU A 489 29.83 -21.24 25.37
C LEU A 489 29.74 -22.14 24.13
N LEU A 490 30.33 -23.34 24.19
CA LEU A 490 30.28 -24.31 23.10
C LEU A 490 28.87 -24.90 22.89
N ASP A 491 28.14 -25.17 23.98
CA ASP A 491 26.76 -25.65 23.93
C ASP A 491 25.84 -24.57 23.32
N LEU A 492 26.06 -23.29 23.67
CA LEU A 492 25.36 -22.16 23.05
C LEU A 492 25.62 -22.08 21.53
N ALA A 493 26.89 -22.21 21.11
CA ALA A 493 27.25 -22.19 19.69
C ALA A 493 26.64 -23.36 18.89
N LYS A 494 26.47 -24.54 19.52
CA LYS A 494 25.80 -25.70 18.91
C LYS A 494 24.29 -25.50 18.78
N PHE A 495 23.68 -24.84 19.75
CA PHE A 495 22.23 -24.58 19.76
C PHE A 495 21.80 -23.59 18.67
N GLU A 496 22.60 -22.54 18.40
CA GLU A 496 22.28 -21.53 17.36
C GLU A 496 22.06 -22.14 15.95
N LYS A 497 22.54 -23.36 15.70
CA LYS A 497 22.32 -24.09 14.44
C LYS A 497 21.15 -25.07 14.42
N GLY A 498 20.37 -25.18 15.52
CA GLY A 498 19.41 -26.28 15.70
C GLY A 498 20.08 -27.66 15.77
N LYS A 499 21.37 -27.71 16.11
CA LYS A 499 22.23 -28.91 16.09
C LYS A 499 22.65 -29.36 17.49
N MET A 500 21.82 -29.19 18.53
CA MET A 500 22.04 -29.91 19.78
C MET A 500 21.34 -31.27 19.65
N PRO A 501 22.03 -32.36 19.26
CA PRO A 501 21.42 -33.68 19.27
C PRO A 501 21.10 -34.04 20.73
N LEU A 502 19.82 -34.12 21.06
CA LEU A 502 19.38 -34.69 22.33
C LEU A 502 19.32 -36.21 22.19
N ALA A 503 19.97 -36.92 23.08
CA ALA A 503 19.89 -38.37 23.15
C ALA A 503 18.65 -38.77 23.97
N LEU A 504 17.46 -38.61 23.37
CA LEU A 504 16.20 -38.92 24.04
C LEU A 504 16.12 -40.42 24.34
N THR A 505 15.99 -40.75 25.63
CA THR A 505 15.80 -42.12 26.13
C THR A 505 14.67 -42.15 27.13
N PRO A 506 14.00 -43.31 27.35
CA PRO A 506 13.05 -43.45 28.45
C PRO A 506 13.77 -43.26 29.79
N VAL A 507 13.44 -42.20 30.51
CA VAL A 507 14.03 -41.88 31.82
C VAL A 507 12.95 -41.76 32.88
N ASN A 508 13.27 -42.21 34.09
CA ASN A 508 12.46 -41.92 35.27
C ASN A 508 12.85 -40.53 35.80
N LEU A 509 11.95 -39.57 35.68
CA LEU A 509 12.20 -38.17 36.05
C LEU A 509 12.48 -38.01 37.55
N GLU A 510 11.80 -38.79 38.41
CA GLU A 510 12.05 -38.80 39.86
C GLU A 510 13.51 -39.18 40.16
N GLN A 511 14.04 -40.16 39.44
CA GLN A 511 15.42 -40.61 39.63
C GLN A 511 16.42 -39.52 39.24
N VAL A 512 16.23 -38.88 38.08
CA VAL A 512 17.14 -37.82 37.59
C VAL A 512 17.12 -36.59 38.50
N VAL A 513 15.93 -36.15 38.91
CA VAL A 513 15.77 -35.01 39.82
C VAL A 513 16.32 -35.37 41.21
N GLY A 514 15.97 -36.54 41.74
CA GLY A 514 16.44 -37.02 43.04
C GLY A 514 17.95 -37.20 43.10
N ASP A 515 18.59 -37.72 42.04
CA ASP A 515 20.05 -37.81 41.93
C ASP A 515 20.70 -36.42 41.95
N SER A 516 20.06 -35.43 41.34
CA SER A 516 20.54 -34.05 41.34
C SER A 516 20.40 -33.43 42.74
N VAL A 517 19.27 -33.61 43.42
CA VAL A 517 19.06 -33.12 44.80
C VAL A 517 20.08 -33.73 45.77
N ARG A 518 20.31 -35.05 45.70
CA ARG A 518 21.28 -35.75 46.57
C ARG A 518 22.70 -35.17 46.47
N ARG A 519 23.11 -34.69 45.28
CA ARG A 519 24.42 -34.05 45.09
C ARG A 519 24.55 -32.72 45.83
N PHE A 520 23.44 -32.05 46.13
CA PHE A 520 23.41 -30.76 46.83
C PHE A 520 23.14 -30.88 48.34
N GLU A 521 22.84 -32.07 48.87
CA GLU A 521 22.70 -32.29 50.32
C GLU A 521 23.92 -31.84 51.14
N PRO A 522 25.19 -32.11 50.72
CA PRO A 522 26.35 -31.63 51.47
C PRO A 522 26.46 -30.10 51.48
N VAL A 523 26.10 -29.46 50.36
CA VAL A 523 26.12 -27.99 50.21
C VAL A 523 25.04 -27.34 51.08
N ALA A 524 23.86 -27.95 51.15
CA ALA A 524 22.78 -27.53 52.02
C ALA A 524 23.19 -27.55 53.49
N LEU A 525 23.84 -28.65 53.92
CA LEU A 525 24.34 -28.80 55.28
C LEU A 525 25.44 -27.78 55.61
N GLU A 526 26.37 -27.53 54.68
CA GLU A 526 27.45 -26.55 54.85
C GLU A 526 26.92 -25.12 54.98
N LYS A 527 25.91 -24.76 54.19
CA LYS A 527 25.28 -23.42 54.23
C LYS A 527 24.20 -23.26 55.31
N GLY A 528 23.78 -24.34 55.95
CA GLY A 528 22.66 -24.34 56.90
C GLY A 528 21.31 -24.01 56.24
N VAL A 529 21.09 -24.48 55.00
CA VAL A 529 19.83 -24.29 54.25
C VAL A 529 19.01 -25.57 54.31
N ASP A 530 17.70 -25.47 54.57
CA ASP A 530 16.78 -26.60 54.54
C ASP A 530 16.52 -27.02 53.08
N LEU A 531 16.83 -28.26 52.72
CA LEU A 531 16.63 -28.81 51.38
C LEU A 531 15.53 -29.88 51.44
N ARG A 532 14.42 -29.64 50.73
CA ARG A 532 13.28 -30.57 50.67
C ARG A 532 13.04 -31.05 49.25
N PHE A 533 12.82 -32.36 49.11
CA PHE A 533 12.40 -32.97 47.85
C PHE A 533 11.04 -33.63 48.03
N GLU A 534 10.08 -33.20 47.23
CA GLU A 534 8.70 -33.65 47.26
C GLU A 534 8.34 -34.21 45.88
N CYS A 535 8.19 -35.53 45.77
CA CYS A 535 7.68 -36.19 44.57
C CYS A 535 6.34 -36.83 44.93
N LEU A 536 5.26 -36.32 44.35
CA LEU A 536 3.90 -36.75 44.68
C LEU A 536 3.41 -37.91 43.79
N LEU A 537 4.28 -38.44 42.93
CA LEU A 537 3.91 -39.37 41.85
C LEU A 537 4.91 -40.51 41.71
N GLU A 538 4.39 -41.71 41.48
CA GLU A 538 5.17 -42.89 41.13
C GLU A 538 5.14 -43.12 39.61
N GLY A 539 6.26 -43.55 39.02
CA GLY A 539 6.30 -43.97 37.61
C GLY A 539 6.34 -42.83 36.58
N LEU A 540 7.06 -41.76 36.87
CA LEU A 540 7.24 -40.59 35.99
C LEU A 540 8.21 -40.84 34.83
N TYR A 541 7.78 -41.59 33.81
CA TYR A 541 8.61 -41.88 32.65
C TYR A 541 8.39 -40.88 31.51
N CYS A 542 9.46 -40.25 31.04
CA CYS A 542 9.44 -39.38 29.86
C CYS A 542 10.59 -39.72 28.91
N GLN A 543 10.50 -39.24 27.66
CA GLN A 543 11.59 -39.33 26.69
C GLN A 543 12.50 -38.11 26.90
N ALA A 544 13.66 -38.30 27.51
CA ALA A 544 14.59 -37.21 27.73
C ALA A 544 16.05 -37.65 27.73
N ASP A 545 16.94 -36.67 27.62
CA ASP A 545 18.38 -36.81 27.78
C ASP A 545 18.73 -36.58 29.26
N PRO A 546 19.09 -37.63 30.03
CA PRO A 546 19.29 -37.53 31.47
C PRO A 546 20.47 -36.63 31.86
N ASP A 547 21.51 -36.57 31.02
CA ASP A 547 22.68 -35.73 31.28
C ASP A 547 22.33 -34.25 31.12
N ARG A 548 21.54 -33.92 30.08
CA ARG A 548 21.06 -32.55 29.84
C ARG A 548 20.03 -32.10 30.86
N LEU A 549 19.11 -32.97 31.27
CA LEU A 549 18.20 -32.66 32.39
C LEU A 549 18.97 -32.46 33.70
N GLY A 550 19.99 -33.28 33.97
CA GLY A 550 20.89 -33.08 35.11
C GLY A 550 21.61 -31.73 35.06
N GLN A 551 22.00 -31.25 33.87
CA GLN A 551 22.57 -29.91 33.68
C GLN A 551 21.57 -28.80 34.04
N VAL A 552 20.31 -28.92 33.62
CA VAL A 552 19.25 -27.97 34.01
C VAL A 552 19.09 -27.94 35.52
N MET A 553 18.95 -29.11 36.15
CA MET A 553 18.81 -29.21 37.61
C MET A 553 19.99 -28.61 38.36
N ASN A 554 21.23 -28.89 37.92
CA ASN A 554 22.42 -28.33 38.56
C ASN A 554 22.44 -26.79 38.47
N ASN A 555 22.05 -26.22 37.32
CA ASN A 555 21.99 -24.77 37.14
C ASN A 555 20.91 -24.13 38.04
N LEU A 556 19.72 -24.72 38.10
CA LEU A 556 18.63 -24.20 38.94
C LEU A 556 18.94 -24.34 40.43
N LEU A 557 19.45 -25.49 40.88
CA LEU A 557 19.84 -25.72 42.28
C LEU A 557 21.02 -24.84 42.69
N SER A 558 22.04 -24.72 41.84
CA SER A 558 23.19 -23.84 42.13
C SER A 558 22.73 -22.38 42.30
N ASN A 559 21.81 -21.91 41.45
CA ASN A 559 21.21 -20.58 41.60
C ASN A 559 20.39 -20.48 42.89
N ALA A 560 19.53 -21.45 43.20
CA ALA A 560 18.72 -21.46 44.41
C ALA A 560 19.61 -21.35 45.68
N PHE A 561 20.66 -22.17 45.80
CA PHE A 561 21.59 -22.10 46.93
C PHE A 561 22.47 -20.85 46.93
N LYS A 562 22.69 -20.22 45.79
CA LYS A 562 23.48 -18.99 45.67
C LYS A 562 22.72 -17.79 46.23
N PHE A 563 21.41 -17.72 46.00
CA PHE A 563 20.56 -16.59 46.39
C PHE A 563 19.75 -16.80 47.67
N THR A 564 19.75 -18.01 48.25
CA THR A 564 19.13 -18.27 49.55
C THR A 564 20.12 -18.03 50.70
N PRO A 565 19.75 -17.22 51.71
CA PRO A 565 20.58 -17.01 52.91
C PRO A 565 20.61 -18.27 53.81
N ALA A 566 21.53 -18.30 54.78
CA ALA A 566 21.54 -19.34 55.81
C ALA A 566 20.19 -19.38 56.56
N GLU A 567 19.75 -20.56 56.98
CA GLU A 567 18.42 -20.85 57.55
C GLU A 567 17.24 -20.71 56.57
N GLY A 568 17.49 -20.40 55.30
CA GLY A 568 16.47 -20.40 54.25
C GLY A 568 16.05 -21.80 53.81
N LEU A 569 15.06 -21.87 52.92
CA LEU A 569 14.52 -23.11 52.36
C LEU A 569 14.77 -23.16 50.85
N VAL A 570 15.18 -24.33 50.37
CA VAL A 570 15.14 -24.73 48.97
C VAL A 570 14.25 -25.96 48.86
N ARG A 571 13.17 -25.86 48.09
CA ARG A 571 12.21 -26.95 47.87
C ARG A 571 12.20 -27.33 46.40
N VAL A 572 12.34 -28.63 46.13
CA VAL A 572 12.19 -29.21 44.80
C VAL A 572 10.95 -30.07 44.78
N SER A 573 10.00 -29.73 43.93
CA SER A 573 8.73 -30.44 43.81
C SER A 573 8.58 -31.00 42.40
N VAL A 574 8.16 -32.26 42.29
CA VAL A 574 7.82 -32.91 41.02
C VAL A 574 6.36 -33.36 41.09
N PHE A 575 5.55 -32.84 40.17
CA PHE A 575 4.11 -33.04 40.17
C PHE A 575 3.54 -33.05 38.75
N ASN A 576 2.32 -33.53 38.63
CA ASN A 576 1.43 -33.42 37.49
C ASN A 576 0.11 -32.88 38.05
N THR A 577 -0.77 -32.40 37.18
CA THR A 577 -2.04 -31.83 37.63
C THR A 577 -3.18 -32.37 36.79
N PHE A 578 -4.40 -32.16 37.28
CA PHE A 578 -5.60 -32.50 36.53
C PHE A 578 -5.74 -31.64 35.26
N THR A 579 -5.27 -30.40 35.28
CA THR A 579 -5.40 -29.46 34.15
C THR A 579 -4.49 -29.80 32.97
N ALA A 580 -3.33 -30.41 33.22
CA ALA A 580 -2.39 -30.84 32.18
C ALA A 580 -1.81 -32.23 32.51
N PRO A 581 -2.61 -33.30 32.40
CA PRO A 581 -2.19 -34.64 32.80
C PRO A 581 -1.05 -35.20 31.92
N GLU A 582 -0.89 -34.68 30.72
CA GLU A 582 0.19 -34.99 29.78
C GLU A 582 1.51 -34.25 30.05
N LEU A 583 1.57 -33.40 31.08
CA LEU A 583 2.78 -32.66 31.44
C LEU A 583 3.26 -33.05 32.84
N TYR A 584 4.57 -33.26 32.96
CA TYR A 584 5.27 -33.30 34.23
C TYR A 584 5.86 -31.92 34.51
N LEU A 585 5.58 -31.37 35.69
CA LEU A 585 6.14 -30.11 36.16
C LEU A 585 7.20 -30.37 37.23
N VAL A 586 8.31 -29.63 37.12
CA VAL A 586 9.37 -29.60 38.13
C VAL A 586 9.53 -28.16 38.59
N ALA A 587 9.33 -27.92 39.88
CA ALA A 587 9.48 -26.61 40.50
C ALA A 587 10.65 -26.60 41.48
N VAL A 588 11.53 -25.61 41.37
CA VAL A 588 12.63 -25.33 42.29
C VAL A 588 12.35 -23.99 42.95
N HIS A 589 11.84 -24.04 44.18
CA HIS A 589 11.50 -22.89 45.00
C HIS A 589 12.64 -22.55 45.96
N ASN A 590 12.90 -21.26 46.17
CA ASN A 590 13.90 -20.77 47.10
C ASN A 590 13.42 -19.50 47.83
N THR A 591 13.64 -19.41 49.14
CA THR A 591 13.24 -18.26 49.97
C THR A 591 14.26 -17.10 49.95
N GLY A 592 14.96 -16.96 48.82
CA GLY A 592 16.04 -15.98 48.63
C GLY A 592 15.56 -14.62 48.12
N GLU A 593 16.48 -13.85 47.54
CA GLU A 593 16.15 -12.57 46.91
C GLU A 593 15.12 -12.72 45.77
N GLU A 594 14.21 -11.75 45.68
CA GLU A 594 13.20 -11.69 44.64
C GLU A 594 13.75 -11.05 43.36
N ILE A 595 13.14 -11.39 42.23
CA ILE A 595 13.43 -10.84 40.91
C ILE A 595 12.36 -9.80 40.59
N ASP A 596 12.78 -8.61 40.17
CA ASP A 596 11.87 -7.55 39.75
C ASP A 596 11.02 -8.01 38.56
N ASP A 597 9.75 -7.62 38.53
CA ASP A 597 8.78 -7.94 37.46
C ASP A 597 9.34 -7.65 36.05
N ARG A 598 10.18 -6.62 35.93
CA ARG A 598 10.80 -6.20 34.65
C ARG A 598 11.88 -7.14 34.13
N ASP A 599 12.45 -7.95 35.01
CA ASP A 599 13.59 -8.81 34.71
C ASP A 599 13.18 -10.28 34.51
N LEU A 600 11.97 -10.70 34.92
CA LEU A 600 11.50 -12.10 34.88
C LEU A 600 11.63 -12.77 33.50
N ASP A 601 11.35 -12.05 32.42
CA ASP A 601 11.48 -12.59 31.06
C ASP A 601 12.93 -12.53 30.55
N ARG A 602 13.68 -11.51 31.00
CA ARG A 602 15.04 -11.17 30.55
C ARG A 602 16.12 -12.01 31.20
N ILE A 603 15.89 -12.60 32.38
CA ILE A 603 16.90 -13.43 33.07
C ILE A 603 17.34 -14.67 32.27
N PHE A 604 16.54 -15.09 31.30
CA PHE A 604 16.85 -16.19 30.40
C PHE A 604 17.51 -15.72 29.09
N ASP A 605 17.65 -14.41 28.88
CA ASP A 605 18.38 -13.85 27.74
C ASP A 605 19.89 -13.98 27.94
N LYS A 606 20.63 -13.97 26.83
CA LYS A 606 22.08 -14.21 26.84
C LYS A 606 22.81 -13.05 27.50
N TYR A 607 23.74 -13.38 28.39
CA TYR A 607 24.62 -12.42 29.08
C TYR A 607 23.90 -11.46 30.04
N GLU A 608 22.60 -11.64 30.24
CA GLU A 608 21.85 -10.88 31.23
C GLU A 608 22.19 -11.39 32.63
N GLN A 609 22.54 -10.45 33.50
CA GLN A 609 22.61 -10.63 34.94
C GLN A 609 21.65 -9.57 35.48
N ALA A 610 20.58 -9.98 36.16
CA ALA A 610 19.63 -9.07 36.76
C ALA A 610 20.39 -7.93 37.46
N ALA A 611 20.03 -6.69 37.14
CA ALA A 611 20.75 -5.49 37.55
C ALA A 611 20.55 -5.22 39.04
N LEU A 612 21.12 -6.09 39.89
CA LEU A 612 21.09 -5.96 41.33
C LEU A 612 22.02 -4.81 41.72
N HIS A 613 21.41 -3.68 42.06
CA HIS A 613 22.08 -2.56 42.69
C HIS A 613 22.74 -3.00 44.01
N ASP A 614 24.04 -2.72 44.12
CA ASP A 614 24.83 -2.69 45.34
C ASP A 614 24.97 -4.01 46.14
N ARG A 615 25.82 -4.92 45.64
CA ARG A 615 26.87 -5.60 46.43
C ARG A 615 27.80 -6.41 45.52
N ARG A 616 29.10 -6.39 45.86
CA ARG A 616 30.23 -7.00 45.13
C ARG A 616 29.93 -8.39 44.54
N SER A 617 30.01 -8.48 43.21
CA SER A 617 30.52 -9.63 42.44
C SER A 617 30.05 -11.04 42.84
N ILE A 618 28.75 -11.33 42.80
CA ILE A 618 28.30 -12.72 42.88
C ILE A 618 28.37 -13.38 41.49
N GLY A 619 29.60 -13.69 41.06
CA GLY A 619 29.93 -14.07 39.68
C GLY A 619 29.12 -15.24 39.11
N GLY A 620 28.51 -15.00 37.94
CA GLY A 620 27.95 -16.00 37.02
C GLY A 620 28.32 -15.62 35.58
N THR A 621 28.07 -16.49 34.61
CA THR A 621 28.31 -16.21 33.18
C THR A 621 27.18 -15.46 32.50
N GLY A 622 25.98 -15.44 33.11
CA GLY A 622 24.76 -14.99 32.43
C GLY A 622 24.32 -15.94 31.30
N LEU A 623 24.87 -17.16 31.23
CA LEU A 623 24.56 -18.15 30.19
C LEU A 623 23.70 -19.31 30.70
N GLY A 624 23.82 -19.66 31.99
CA GLY A 624 23.20 -20.87 32.56
C GLY A 624 21.68 -20.98 32.35
N LEU A 625 20.93 -19.90 32.61
CA LEU A 625 19.46 -19.91 32.42
C LEU A 625 19.06 -19.95 30.93
N SER A 626 19.80 -19.27 30.05
CA SER A 626 19.58 -19.36 28.61
C SER A 626 19.80 -20.79 28.07
N ILE A 627 20.78 -21.51 28.63
CA ILE A 627 21.03 -22.92 28.30
C ILE A 627 19.90 -23.80 28.84
N CYS A 628 19.41 -23.53 30.06
CA CYS A 628 18.26 -24.26 30.59
C CYS A 628 17.03 -24.12 29.68
N ARG A 629 16.72 -22.91 29.22
CA ARG A 629 15.62 -22.65 28.27
C ARG A 629 15.77 -23.45 26.99
N ASN A 630 16.97 -23.47 26.43
CA ASN A 630 17.26 -24.20 25.21
C ASN A 630 17.15 -25.72 25.37
N ILE A 631 17.65 -26.27 26.49
CA ILE A 631 17.56 -27.71 26.79
C ILE A 631 16.09 -28.10 26.95
N ILE A 632 15.32 -27.39 27.78
CA ILE A 632 13.92 -27.73 28.06
C ILE A 632 13.06 -27.63 26.79
N ARG A 633 13.25 -26.58 25.98
CA ARG A 633 12.55 -26.46 24.68
C ARG A 633 12.93 -27.56 23.70
N GLY A 634 14.19 -27.98 23.69
CA GLY A 634 14.62 -29.12 22.89
C GLY A 634 13.92 -30.43 23.29
N HIS A 635 13.48 -30.56 24.54
CA HIS A 635 12.67 -31.68 25.04
C HIS A 635 11.15 -31.49 24.83
N GLY A 636 10.73 -30.42 24.14
CA GLY A 636 9.31 -30.12 23.91
C GLY A 636 8.59 -29.54 25.13
N GLY A 637 9.32 -29.01 26.10
CA GLY A 637 8.78 -28.36 27.30
C GLY A 637 9.01 -26.85 27.33
N GLU A 638 8.51 -26.19 28.36
CA GLU A 638 8.75 -24.76 28.63
C GLU A 638 9.37 -24.55 30.01
N ILE A 639 10.11 -23.45 30.19
CA ILE A 639 10.70 -23.04 31.48
C ILE A 639 10.44 -21.55 31.72
N TRP A 640 10.05 -21.22 32.94
CA TRP A 640 9.77 -19.86 33.39
C TRP A 640 10.11 -19.68 34.86
N VAL A 641 9.87 -18.47 35.38
CA VAL A 641 10.09 -18.11 36.77
C VAL A 641 8.86 -17.39 37.32
N GLU A 642 8.57 -17.59 38.61
CA GLU A 642 7.62 -16.82 39.40
C GLU A 642 8.38 -16.15 40.57
N SER A 643 8.24 -14.84 40.74
CA SER A 643 8.88 -14.06 41.83
C SER A 643 8.06 -12.80 42.15
N GLY A 644 8.36 -12.11 43.26
CA GLY A 644 7.79 -10.80 43.60
C GLY A 644 6.58 -10.79 44.55
N ARG A 645 6.52 -11.73 45.51
CA ARG A 645 5.35 -11.94 46.40
C ARG A 645 5.66 -11.92 47.90
N GLY A 646 6.88 -11.54 48.30
CA GLY A 646 7.40 -11.67 49.66
C GLY A 646 7.73 -13.11 50.08
N GLU A 647 7.62 -14.08 49.16
CA GLU A 647 7.75 -15.52 49.44
C GLU A 647 9.00 -16.15 48.78
N GLY A 648 9.76 -15.39 47.97
CA GLY A 648 10.97 -15.84 47.29
C GLY A 648 10.80 -16.03 45.78
N THR A 649 11.57 -16.95 45.20
CA THR A 649 11.61 -17.19 43.75
C THR A 649 11.39 -18.68 43.45
N THR A 650 10.58 -18.97 42.45
CA THR A 650 10.29 -20.34 42.00
C THR A 650 10.58 -20.47 40.51
N PHE A 651 11.58 -21.29 40.16
CA PHE A 651 11.83 -21.69 38.77
C PHE A 651 11.03 -22.94 38.45
N VAL A 652 10.29 -22.93 37.34
CA VAL A 652 9.42 -24.04 36.95
C VAL A 652 9.72 -24.42 35.52
N PHE A 653 9.84 -25.73 35.25
CA PHE A 653 9.87 -26.25 33.89
C PHE A 653 8.90 -27.41 33.70
N SER A 654 8.38 -27.55 32.49
CA SER A 654 7.50 -28.65 32.07
C SER A 654 8.22 -29.62 31.12
N LEU A 655 7.80 -30.88 31.14
CA LEU A 655 8.21 -31.91 30.19
C LEU A 655 7.00 -32.74 29.74
N PRO A 656 6.88 -33.11 28.46
CA PRO A 656 5.83 -34.02 28.01
C PRO A 656 5.95 -35.41 28.66
N SER A 657 4.85 -35.93 29.19
CA SER A 657 4.76 -37.33 29.60
C SER A 657 4.67 -38.19 28.34
N ALA A 658 5.72 -38.97 28.06
CA ALA A 658 5.68 -39.89 26.94
C ALA A 658 4.70 -41.01 27.28
N PRO A 659 3.79 -41.43 26.37
CA PRO A 659 2.81 -42.44 26.69
C PRO A 659 3.50 -43.77 27.01
N VAL A 660 2.99 -44.44 28.04
CA VAL A 660 3.31 -45.84 28.37
C VAL A 660 3.05 -46.69 27.11
N PRO A 661 3.93 -47.61 26.69
CA PRO A 661 3.71 -48.43 25.49
C PRO A 661 2.43 -49.26 25.65
N GLY A 662 1.39 -48.97 24.86
CA GLY A 662 0.15 -49.76 24.86
C GLY A 662 -1.17 -48.99 24.62
N VAL A 663 -1.16 -47.66 24.53
CA VAL A 663 -2.37 -46.88 24.17
C VAL A 663 -2.13 -46.20 22.82
N GLU A 664 -2.77 -46.71 21.76
CA GLU A 664 -2.80 -46.07 20.46
C GLU A 664 -3.52 -44.71 20.59
N ARG A 665 -2.78 -43.61 20.39
CA ARG A 665 -3.38 -42.31 20.09
C ARG A 665 -3.41 -42.17 18.58
N GLU A 666 -4.63 -42.17 18.02
CA GLU A 666 -4.87 -41.77 16.63
C GLU A 666 -4.20 -40.42 16.36
N SER A 667 -3.58 -40.33 15.19
CA SER A 667 -2.82 -39.17 14.72
C SER A 667 -3.61 -37.87 14.89
N LEU A 668 -3.12 -36.97 15.76
CA LEU A 668 -3.57 -35.59 15.83
C LEU A 668 -3.31 -34.94 14.47
N GLY A 669 -4.40 -34.63 13.76
CA GLY A 669 -4.37 -33.87 12.52
C GLY A 669 -3.71 -32.50 12.71
N GLU A 670 -3.17 -31.96 11.62
CA GLU A 670 -2.54 -30.64 11.56
C GLU A 670 -3.35 -29.60 12.36
N ALA A 671 -2.72 -29.06 13.41
CA ALA A 671 -3.28 -27.96 14.17
C ALA A 671 -3.58 -26.79 13.22
N PRO A 672 -4.76 -26.15 13.33
CA PRO A 672 -5.07 -24.97 12.54
C PRO A 672 -4.00 -23.90 12.78
N SER A 673 -3.71 -23.14 11.73
CA SER A 673 -2.83 -21.96 11.70
C SER A 673 -2.74 -21.25 13.05
N GLY A 674 -1.51 -21.07 13.55
CA GLY A 674 -1.17 -20.69 14.92
C GLY A 674 -1.97 -19.52 15.51
N PRO A 675 -2.02 -19.42 16.86
CA PRO A 675 -2.91 -18.51 17.55
C PRO A 675 -2.74 -17.06 17.12
N ALA A 676 -3.84 -16.32 17.14
CA ALA A 676 -3.86 -14.88 16.93
C ALA A 676 -3.05 -14.24 18.06
N LYS A 677 -1.82 -13.79 17.74
CA LYS A 677 -0.95 -13.13 18.72
C LYS A 677 -1.69 -12.01 19.42
N THR A 678 -1.70 -12.05 20.75
CA THR A 678 -2.02 -10.88 21.58
C THR A 678 -0.94 -9.84 21.28
N ASP A 679 -1.29 -8.58 21.06
CA ASP A 679 -0.35 -7.52 20.63
C ASP A 679 0.61 -7.13 21.78
N GLY A 680 1.39 -8.09 22.28
CA GLY A 680 2.26 -7.97 23.46
C GLY A 680 1.56 -8.07 24.81
N GLN A 681 0.22 -8.12 24.84
CA GLN A 681 -0.56 -8.18 26.09
C GLN A 681 -0.62 -9.61 26.66
N PRO A 682 -0.41 -9.81 27.98
CA PRO A 682 -0.46 -11.13 28.59
C PRO A 682 -1.91 -11.61 28.79
N LEU A 683 -2.10 -12.92 28.91
CA LEU A 683 -3.27 -13.52 29.52
C LEU A 683 -3.10 -13.55 31.03
N LEU A 684 -4.18 -13.26 31.75
CA LEU A 684 -4.23 -13.36 33.20
C LEU A 684 -4.94 -14.66 33.60
N VAL A 685 -4.22 -15.61 34.19
CA VAL A 685 -4.79 -16.81 34.78
C VAL A 685 -5.08 -16.56 36.25
N VAL A 686 -6.34 -16.64 36.65
CA VAL A 686 -6.76 -16.55 38.06
C VAL A 686 -7.07 -17.95 38.54
N CYS A 687 -6.30 -18.48 39.49
CA CYS A 687 -6.45 -19.86 39.95
C CYS A 687 -6.24 -19.96 41.48
N PRO A 688 -7.19 -20.58 42.24
CA PRO A 688 -7.04 -20.83 43.67
C PRO A 688 -5.91 -21.79 43.98
N ASP A 689 -5.70 -22.78 43.11
CA ASP A 689 -4.70 -23.82 43.29
C ASP A 689 -3.45 -23.53 42.44
N GLU A 690 -2.32 -23.38 43.11
CA GLU A 690 -1.08 -22.92 42.48
C GLU A 690 -0.48 -23.92 41.47
N PRO A 691 -0.43 -25.24 41.75
CA PRO A 691 0.02 -26.24 40.78
C PRO A 691 -0.81 -26.23 39.49
N GLU A 692 -2.13 -26.08 39.60
CA GLU A 692 -3.11 -26.08 38.52
C GLU A 692 -2.93 -24.84 37.63
N GLY A 693 -2.73 -23.68 38.27
CA GLY A 693 -2.38 -22.44 37.58
C GLY A 693 -1.04 -22.53 36.83
N LEU A 694 -0.01 -23.13 37.45
CA LEU A 694 1.29 -23.37 36.80
C LEU A 694 1.19 -24.33 35.62
N ALA A 695 0.38 -25.37 35.72
CA ALA A 695 0.13 -26.31 34.65
C ALA A 695 -0.59 -25.68 33.46
N LEU A 696 -1.62 -24.86 33.72
CA LEU A 696 -2.29 -24.10 32.67
C LEU A 696 -1.34 -23.09 32.02
N LYS A 697 -0.49 -22.43 32.82
CA LYS A 697 0.54 -21.54 32.29
C LYS A 697 1.50 -22.29 31.37
N ALA A 698 1.91 -23.51 31.71
CA ALA A 698 2.76 -24.33 30.84
C ALA A 698 2.11 -24.59 29.47
N LEU A 699 0.82 -24.97 29.45
CA LEU A 699 0.07 -25.19 28.21
C LEU A 699 -0.04 -23.92 27.36
N LEU A 700 -0.35 -22.78 27.99
CA LEU A 700 -0.51 -21.51 27.29
C LEU A 700 0.83 -20.94 26.78
N LEU A 701 1.92 -21.14 27.52
CA LEU A 701 3.28 -20.79 27.06
C LEU A 701 3.69 -21.61 25.84
N ALA A 702 3.36 -22.91 25.81
CA ALA A 702 3.60 -23.77 24.65
C ALA A 702 2.77 -23.34 23.41
N MET A 703 1.72 -22.56 23.61
CA MET A 703 0.91 -21.93 22.57
C MET A 703 1.39 -20.50 22.21
N ASP A 704 2.60 -20.10 22.63
CA ASP A 704 3.19 -18.78 22.40
C ASP A 704 2.42 -17.60 23.03
N PHE A 705 1.62 -17.84 24.07
CA PHE A 705 1.01 -16.77 24.85
C PHE A 705 1.92 -16.27 25.97
N ALA A 706 1.93 -14.97 26.21
CA ALA A 706 2.45 -14.40 27.45
C ALA A 706 1.42 -14.61 28.57
N VAL A 707 1.83 -15.12 29.74
CA VAL A 707 0.89 -15.56 30.79
C VAL A 707 1.34 -15.12 32.18
N ARG A 708 0.44 -14.48 32.93
CA ARG A 708 0.58 -14.18 34.35
C ARG A 708 -0.43 -15.00 35.16
N VAL A 709 0.02 -15.70 36.19
CA VAL A 709 -0.85 -16.47 37.10
C VAL A 709 -1.01 -15.70 38.39
N VAL A 710 -2.24 -15.50 38.86
CA VAL A 710 -2.55 -14.80 40.11
C VAL A 710 -3.51 -15.63 40.97
N ARG A 711 -3.34 -15.57 42.29
CA ARG A 711 -4.29 -16.15 43.24
C ARG A 711 -5.62 -15.37 43.20
N PRO A 712 -6.75 -15.98 43.58
CA PRO A 712 -8.08 -15.35 43.59
C PRO A 712 -8.20 -14.36 44.76
N ASP A 713 -7.43 -13.29 44.73
CA ASP A 713 -7.52 -12.15 45.64
C ASP A 713 -7.89 -10.91 44.83
N GLY A 714 -9.01 -10.28 45.16
CA GLY A 714 -9.53 -9.13 44.42
C GLY A 714 -8.52 -7.98 44.29
N ALA A 715 -7.70 -7.72 45.31
CA ALA A 715 -6.71 -6.64 45.26
C ALA A 715 -5.52 -6.98 44.34
N LEU A 716 -5.08 -8.25 44.33
CA LEU A 716 -4.02 -8.72 43.44
C LEU A 716 -4.49 -8.78 41.99
N VAL A 717 -5.69 -9.31 41.75
CA VAL A 717 -6.32 -9.34 40.43
C VAL A 717 -6.45 -7.91 39.88
N GLN A 718 -6.97 -6.98 40.68
CA GLN A 718 -7.08 -5.58 40.28
C GLN A 718 -5.72 -4.95 39.94
N ARG A 719 -4.69 -5.21 40.75
CA ARG A 719 -3.33 -4.72 40.48
C ARG A 719 -2.78 -5.26 39.16
N GLU A 720 -2.96 -6.55 38.88
CA GLU A 720 -2.48 -7.17 37.65
C GLU A 720 -3.24 -6.65 36.42
N VAL A 721 -4.56 -6.48 36.53
CA VAL A 721 -5.39 -5.94 35.44
C VAL A 721 -5.00 -4.49 35.12
N LEU A 722 -4.84 -3.63 36.12
CA LEU A 722 -4.46 -2.22 35.92
C LEU A 722 -3.00 -2.04 35.51
N GLY A 723 -2.10 -2.88 36.05
CA GLY A 723 -0.65 -2.76 35.82
C GLY A 723 -0.20 -3.29 34.45
N HIS A 724 -0.82 -4.37 33.97
CA HIS A 724 -0.36 -5.09 32.78
C HIS A 724 -1.36 -5.11 31.63
N ALA A 725 -2.59 -4.60 31.83
CA ALA A 725 -3.64 -4.52 30.83
C ALA A 725 -3.79 -5.82 30.01
N PRO A 726 -4.17 -6.94 30.66
CA PRO A 726 -4.22 -8.24 30.01
C PRO A 726 -5.22 -8.25 28.85
N ALA A 727 -4.94 -9.05 27.83
CA ALA A 727 -5.84 -9.20 26.69
C ALA A 727 -7.11 -9.98 27.08
N LEU A 728 -6.97 -10.95 27.98
CA LEU A 728 -8.02 -11.87 28.39
C LEU A 728 -7.69 -12.44 29.77
N ALA A 729 -8.72 -12.68 30.59
CA ALA A 729 -8.60 -13.41 31.84
C ALA A 729 -9.14 -14.84 31.72
N VAL A 730 -8.42 -15.81 32.27
CA VAL A 730 -8.86 -17.20 32.42
C VAL A 730 -9.05 -17.48 33.90
N TYR A 731 -10.28 -17.70 34.33
CA TYR A 731 -10.61 -18.11 35.69
C TYR A 731 -10.64 -19.65 35.74
N LEU A 732 -9.63 -20.26 36.36
CA LEU A 732 -9.53 -21.72 36.52
C LEU A 732 -9.97 -22.11 37.93
N ASP A 733 -11.00 -22.93 38.02
CA ASP A 733 -11.47 -23.50 39.29
C ASP A 733 -11.81 -24.97 39.08
N VAL A 734 -10.99 -25.84 39.66
CA VAL A 734 -11.12 -27.30 39.55
C VAL A 734 -12.07 -27.90 40.59
N GLU A 735 -12.43 -27.14 41.64
CA GLU A 735 -13.34 -27.60 42.70
C GLU A 735 -14.81 -27.30 42.36
N GLY A 736 -15.07 -26.40 41.40
CA GLY A 736 -16.42 -26.04 40.94
C GLY A 736 -17.16 -25.08 41.86
N HIS A 737 -16.42 -24.26 42.61
CA HIS A 737 -16.93 -23.27 43.55
C HIS A 737 -16.38 -21.87 43.22
N PRO A 738 -16.88 -21.22 42.16
CA PRO A 738 -16.32 -19.97 41.68
C PRO A 738 -16.50 -18.85 42.71
N ASP A 739 -15.44 -18.11 43.03
CA ASP A 739 -15.49 -16.98 43.96
C ASP A 739 -16.22 -15.80 43.31
N PRO A 740 -17.42 -15.44 43.81
CA PRO A 740 -18.21 -14.37 43.22
C PRO A 740 -17.56 -12.99 43.39
N ALA A 741 -16.70 -12.77 44.39
CA ALA A 741 -16.03 -11.49 44.58
C ALA A 741 -14.96 -11.26 43.51
N VAL A 742 -14.18 -12.30 43.18
CA VAL A 742 -13.15 -12.25 42.14
C VAL A 742 -13.78 -12.11 40.75
N LEU A 743 -14.86 -12.86 40.50
CA LEU A 743 -15.61 -12.74 39.26
C LEU A 743 -16.28 -11.36 39.11
N ALA A 744 -16.77 -10.76 40.19
CA ALA A 744 -17.29 -9.39 40.17
C ALA A 744 -16.21 -8.36 39.86
N GLU A 745 -14.98 -8.55 40.36
CA GLU A 745 -13.84 -7.68 40.06
C GLU A 745 -13.37 -7.82 38.61
N LEU A 746 -13.30 -9.04 38.08
CA LEU A 746 -13.01 -9.26 36.65
C LEU A 746 -14.10 -8.64 35.77
N ALA A 747 -15.38 -8.80 36.14
CA ALA A 747 -16.52 -8.23 35.42
C ALA A 747 -16.63 -6.70 35.54
N SER A 748 -16.04 -6.08 36.56
CA SER A 748 -16.06 -4.61 36.70
C SER A 748 -15.25 -3.91 35.60
N HIS A 749 -14.35 -4.66 34.94
CA HIS A 749 -13.54 -4.22 33.81
C HIS A 749 -14.25 -4.59 32.49
N ASN A 750 -15.22 -3.77 32.08
CA ASN A 750 -16.14 -4.01 30.94
C ASN A 750 -15.51 -4.48 29.61
N ASP A 751 -14.22 -4.23 29.39
CA ASP A 751 -13.51 -4.57 28.14
C ASP A 751 -12.61 -5.83 28.25
N LEU A 752 -12.50 -6.44 29.44
CA LEU A 752 -11.68 -7.63 29.67
C LEU A 752 -12.53 -8.90 29.49
N PRO A 753 -12.34 -9.67 28.41
CA PRO A 753 -13.05 -10.94 28.25
C PRO A 753 -12.61 -11.94 29.31
N VAL A 754 -13.57 -12.68 29.87
CA VAL A 754 -13.32 -13.68 30.92
C VAL A 754 -13.71 -15.07 30.42
N VAL A 755 -12.76 -15.99 30.42
CA VAL A 755 -12.97 -17.42 30.10
C VAL A 755 -12.94 -18.22 31.39
N GLY A 756 -13.99 -18.98 31.66
CA GLY A 756 -14.06 -19.86 32.82
C GLY A 756 -13.62 -21.27 32.45
N MET A 757 -12.66 -21.83 33.17
CA MET A 757 -12.29 -23.24 33.09
C MET A 757 -12.84 -23.95 34.31
N LEU A 758 -13.86 -24.78 34.09
CA LEU A 758 -14.66 -25.39 35.15
C LEU A 758 -14.82 -26.91 34.93
N PRO A 759 -15.13 -27.70 35.97
CA PRO A 759 -15.43 -29.13 35.82
C PRO A 759 -16.67 -29.35 34.97
N THR A 760 -16.73 -30.48 34.26
CA THR A 760 -17.87 -30.87 33.44
C THR A 760 -19.18 -30.84 34.24
N GLY A 761 -20.18 -30.09 33.75
CA GLY A 761 -21.49 -29.96 34.38
C GLY A 761 -21.64 -28.82 35.39
N SER A 762 -20.59 -28.05 35.67
CA SER A 762 -20.68 -26.84 36.50
C SER A 762 -21.47 -25.73 35.82
N PRO A 763 -22.33 -24.99 36.55
CA PRO A 763 -23.09 -23.88 35.98
C PRO A 763 -22.15 -22.72 35.58
N ALA A 764 -22.37 -22.16 34.39
CA ALA A 764 -21.61 -21.01 33.91
C ALA A 764 -21.85 -19.79 34.83
N PRO A 765 -20.80 -19.17 35.41
CA PRO A 765 -20.96 -17.96 36.19
C PRO A 765 -21.42 -16.80 35.29
N PRO A 766 -22.25 -15.86 35.79
CA PRO A 766 -22.80 -14.77 34.98
C PRO A 766 -21.75 -13.77 34.45
N ALA A 767 -20.54 -13.78 35.02
CA ALA A 767 -19.42 -12.90 34.66
C ALA A 767 -18.46 -13.49 33.62
N VAL A 768 -18.74 -14.69 33.08
CA VAL A 768 -17.86 -15.43 32.18
C VAL A 768 -18.42 -15.42 30.76
N ASP A 769 -17.63 -14.98 29.77
CA ASP A 769 -18.02 -14.93 28.35
C ASP A 769 -18.06 -16.32 27.68
N LEU A 770 -17.20 -17.24 28.14
CA LEU A 770 -17.06 -18.59 27.59
C LEU A 770 -16.60 -19.57 28.67
N VAL A 771 -17.22 -20.76 28.71
CA VAL A 771 -16.80 -21.85 29.60
C VAL A 771 -16.10 -22.95 28.81
N ILE A 772 -14.96 -23.42 29.34
CA ILE A 772 -14.17 -24.54 28.84
C ILE A 772 -14.16 -25.61 29.95
N GLU A 773 -14.34 -26.87 29.56
CA GLU A 773 -14.28 -27.99 30.51
C GLU A 773 -12.83 -28.35 30.84
N VAL A 774 -12.57 -28.72 32.10
CA VAL A 774 -11.25 -29.21 32.58
C VAL A 774 -11.23 -30.75 32.65
N PRO A 775 -10.19 -31.45 32.16
CA PRO A 775 -9.02 -30.91 31.47
C PRO A 775 -9.34 -30.38 30.07
N PRO A 776 -8.75 -29.25 29.65
CA PRO A 776 -8.96 -28.72 28.32
C PRO A 776 -8.24 -29.58 27.28
N ASP A 777 -8.93 -29.91 26.19
CA ASP A 777 -8.23 -30.37 24.98
C ASP A 777 -7.38 -29.18 24.43
N PRO A 778 -6.07 -29.35 24.22
CA PRO A 778 -5.19 -28.24 23.81
C PRO A 778 -5.62 -27.56 22.50
N ILE A 779 -6.16 -28.32 21.54
CA ILE A 779 -6.62 -27.80 20.25
C ILE A 779 -7.90 -26.98 20.45
N VAL A 780 -8.82 -27.49 21.26
CA VAL A 780 -10.05 -26.78 21.61
C VAL A 780 -9.75 -25.50 22.37
N LEU A 781 -8.84 -25.56 23.34
CA LEU A 781 -8.38 -24.41 24.12
C LEU A 781 -7.84 -23.30 23.21
N ALA A 782 -6.88 -23.63 22.35
CA ALA A 782 -6.30 -22.67 21.41
C ALA A 782 -7.36 -22.05 20.49
N SER A 783 -8.26 -22.88 19.95
CA SER A 783 -9.34 -22.42 19.06
C SER A 783 -10.32 -21.48 19.77
N MET A 784 -10.69 -21.80 21.01
CA MET A 784 -11.61 -21.00 21.80
C MET A 784 -11.01 -19.67 22.21
N LEU A 785 -9.75 -19.65 22.67
CA LEU A 785 -9.05 -18.41 22.99
C LEU A 785 -8.95 -17.49 21.76
N ASN A 786 -8.66 -18.05 20.58
CA ASN A 786 -8.64 -17.28 19.34
C ASN A 786 -10.00 -16.66 19.01
N VAL A 787 -11.10 -17.38 19.21
CA VAL A 787 -12.45 -16.86 18.98
C VAL A 787 -12.76 -15.70 19.92
N VAL A 788 -12.40 -15.82 21.21
CA VAL A 788 -12.65 -14.76 22.19
C VAL A 788 -11.77 -13.52 21.92
N LEU A 789 -10.49 -13.72 21.61
CA LEU A 789 -9.57 -12.65 21.23
C LEU A 789 -10.00 -11.95 19.93
N ALA A 790 -10.48 -12.70 18.93
CA ALA A 790 -11.03 -12.15 17.70
C ALA A 790 -12.32 -11.34 17.94
N ARG A 791 -13.20 -11.81 18.83
CA ARG A 791 -14.39 -11.07 19.26
C ARG A 791 -14.03 -9.81 20.03
N GLN A 792 -12.97 -9.82 20.84
CA GLN A 792 -12.49 -8.62 21.54
C GLN A 792 -11.95 -7.57 20.56
N ARG A 793 -11.20 -8.00 19.53
CA ARG A 793 -10.78 -7.13 18.42
C ARG A 793 -11.97 -6.51 17.69
N GLN A 794 -13.09 -7.23 17.57
CA GLN A 794 -14.35 -6.70 17.03
C GLN A 794 -15.15 -5.83 18.03
N ARG A 795 -15.01 -6.06 19.34
CA ARG A 795 -15.66 -5.29 20.42
C ARG A 795 -14.99 -3.97 20.75
N ARG A 796 -13.73 -3.77 20.37
CA ARG A 796 -13.05 -2.45 20.41
C ARG A 796 -13.73 -1.53 19.39
N ARG A 797 -14.91 -0.98 19.74
CA ARG A 797 -15.61 0.01 18.93
C ARG A 797 -14.66 1.19 18.76
N MET A 798 -14.25 1.48 17.52
CA MET A 798 -13.33 2.59 17.29
C MET A 798 -13.96 3.88 17.79
N ARG A 799 -13.21 4.67 18.56
CA ARG A 799 -13.64 5.97 19.05
C ARG A 799 -13.49 6.96 17.90
N VAL A 800 -14.61 7.44 17.39
CA VAL A 800 -14.65 8.37 16.25
C VAL A 800 -15.04 9.75 16.78
N LEU A 801 -14.16 10.74 16.62
CA LEU A 801 -14.47 12.12 16.98
C LEU A 801 -14.96 12.88 15.75
N VAL A 802 -16.22 13.29 15.75
CA VAL A 802 -16.87 14.12 14.72
C VAL A 802 -16.77 15.59 15.12
N VAL A 803 -16.10 16.39 14.30
CA VAL A 803 -15.82 17.80 14.55
C VAL A 803 -16.49 18.63 13.46
N ASP A 804 -17.63 19.24 13.80
CA ASP A 804 -18.45 20.02 12.87
C ASP A 804 -19.18 21.13 13.63
N ARG A 805 -19.41 22.26 12.96
CA ARG A 805 -20.14 23.42 13.51
C ARG A 805 -21.64 23.18 13.56
N ASP A 806 -22.16 22.38 12.64
CA ASP A 806 -23.56 22.00 12.57
C ASP A 806 -23.84 20.87 13.58
N ALA A 807 -24.48 21.25 14.69
CA ALA A 807 -24.89 20.31 15.72
C ALA A 807 -25.89 19.25 15.22
N GLY A 808 -26.67 19.55 14.18
CA GLY A 808 -27.60 18.62 13.55
C GLY A 808 -26.86 17.56 12.72
N TRP A 809 -25.88 17.97 11.91
CA TRP A 809 -25.03 17.04 11.17
C TRP A 809 -24.18 16.18 12.10
N ALA A 810 -23.55 16.78 13.13
CA ALA A 810 -22.76 16.05 14.11
C ALA A 810 -23.58 15.01 14.88
N ALA A 811 -24.84 15.33 15.22
CA ALA A 811 -25.76 14.39 15.87
C ALA A 811 -26.18 13.25 14.92
N TRP A 812 -26.48 13.56 13.66
CA TRP A 812 -26.82 12.58 12.64
C TRP A 812 -25.65 11.62 12.34
N ALA A 813 -24.44 12.17 12.20
CA ALA A 813 -23.22 11.39 11.99
C ALA A 813 -22.92 10.49 13.20
N ALA A 814 -23.09 11.00 14.42
CA ALA A 814 -22.95 10.20 15.62
C ALA A 814 -23.96 9.04 15.66
N GLU A 815 -25.24 9.28 15.36
CA GLU A 815 -26.26 8.22 15.33
C GLU A 815 -25.95 7.13 14.28
N HIS A 816 -25.48 7.52 13.10
CA HIS A 816 -25.10 6.57 12.05
C HIS A 816 -23.83 5.78 12.40
N LEU A 817 -22.85 6.43 13.03
CA LEU A 817 -21.62 5.77 13.49
C LEU A 817 -21.90 4.79 14.63
N ASP A 818 -22.76 5.13 15.58
CA ASP A 818 -23.18 4.21 16.65
C ASP A 818 -23.92 3.00 16.09
N THR A 819 -24.83 3.22 15.13
CA THR A 819 -25.55 2.15 14.42
C THR A 819 -24.60 1.23 13.63
N ALA A 820 -23.53 1.79 13.08
CA ALA A 820 -22.47 1.06 12.39
C ALA A 820 -21.47 0.36 13.33
N GLY A 821 -21.63 0.49 14.66
CA GLY A 821 -20.81 -0.18 15.67
C GLY A 821 -19.57 0.59 16.12
N TYR A 822 -19.49 1.91 15.90
CA TYR A 822 -18.42 2.77 16.41
C TYR A 822 -18.82 3.47 17.73
N LEU A 823 -17.87 4.11 18.40
CA LEU A 823 -18.10 4.95 19.59
C LEU A 823 -17.95 6.43 19.19
N PRO A 824 -19.05 7.11 18.83
CA PRO A 824 -18.98 8.48 18.32
C PRO A 824 -18.90 9.50 19.46
N TYR A 825 -18.05 10.50 19.29
CA TYR A 825 -17.96 11.70 20.12
C TYR A 825 -18.08 12.93 19.23
N SER A 826 -18.71 14.00 19.71
CA SER A 826 -18.89 15.23 18.92
C SER A 826 -18.15 16.43 19.52
N ALA A 827 -17.64 17.32 18.67
CA ALA A 827 -17.08 18.61 19.06
C ALA A 827 -17.60 19.71 18.14
N GLY A 828 -18.15 20.79 18.72
CA GLY A 828 -18.72 21.91 17.96
C GLY A 828 -17.70 23.01 17.59
N SER A 829 -16.46 22.89 18.07
CA SER A 829 -15.41 23.90 17.87
C SER A 829 -14.01 23.27 17.93
N ALA A 830 -13.02 23.97 17.35
CA ALA A 830 -11.64 23.49 17.30
C ALA A 830 -11.03 23.35 18.71
N ALA A 831 -11.39 24.24 19.63
CA ALA A 831 -10.95 24.16 21.02
C ALA A 831 -11.49 22.92 21.73
N GLN A 832 -12.77 22.58 21.52
CA GLN A 832 -13.36 21.35 22.05
C GLN A 832 -12.75 20.11 21.38
N ALA A 833 -12.45 20.17 20.09
CA ALA A 833 -11.82 19.08 19.36
C ALA A 833 -10.43 18.78 19.91
N LEU A 834 -9.58 19.78 20.13
CA LEU A 834 -8.24 19.61 20.74
C LEU A 834 -8.32 18.99 22.14
N GLN A 835 -9.18 19.53 22.99
CA GLN A 835 -9.38 19.00 24.34
C GLN A 835 -9.84 17.53 24.30
N ARG A 836 -10.72 17.18 23.37
CA ARG A 836 -11.24 15.82 23.19
C ARG A 836 -10.22 14.88 22.58
N ILE A 837 -9.36 15.34 21.68
CA ILE A 837 -8.25 14.54 21.14
C ILE A 837 -7.29 14.15 22.27
N GLU A 838 -7.00 15.08 23.20
CA GLU A 838 -6.09 14.82 24.32
C GLU A 838 -6.70 13.94 25.42
N THR A 839 -8.00 14.07 25.67
CA THR A 839 -8.68 13.33 26.75
C THR A 839 -9.25 11.99 26.30
N LEU A 840 -9.75 11.89 25.06
CA LEU A 840 -10.39 10.68 24.54
C LEU A 840 -9.43 9.79 23.74
N LEU A 841 -8.31 10.35 23.23
CA LEU A 841 -7.38 9.67 22.31
C LEU A 841 -8.13 8.91 21.19
N PRO A 842 -8.88 9.62 20.32
CA PRO A 842 -9.73 8.98 19.31
C PRO A 842 -8.92 8.17 18.30
N ASP A 843 -9.53 7.10 17.78
CA ASP A 843 -8.92 6.21 16.78
C ASP A 843 -9.10 6.76 15.35
N LEU A 844 -10.07 7.67 15.16
CA LEU A 844 -10.37 8.38 13.91
C LEU A 844 -11.00 9.76 14.20
N VAL A 845 -10.62 10.79 13.46
CA VAL A 845 -11.25 12.12 13.53
C VAL A 845 -11.95 12.45 12.20
N ILE A 846 -13.23 12.80 12.24
CA ILE A 846 -13.95 13.36 11.09
C ILE A 846 -13.99 14.87 11.30
N LEU A 847 -13.40 15.63 10.38
CA LEU A 847 -13.15 17.06 10.56
C LEU A 847 -13.71 17.88 9.41
N ASP A 848 -14.63 18.79 9.72
CA ASP A 848 -15.07 19.83 8.79
C ASP A 848 -13.97 20.88 8.60
N LEU A 849 -13.55 21.08 7.34
CA LEU A 849 -12.56 22.08 6.97
C LEU A 849 -13.10 23.52 7.01
N GLY A 850 -14.43 23.71 7.06
CA GLY A 850 -15.10 25.01 7.18
C GLY A 850 -15.07 25.62 8.60
N LEU A 851 -14.37 24.97 9.54
CA LEU A 851 -14.33 25.34 10.94
C LEU A 851 -13.28 26.45 11.20
N GLU A 852 -13.64 27.56 11.87
CA GLU A 852 -12.65 28.62 12.20
C GLU A 852 -11.66 28.10 13.25
N GLY A 853 -10.38 28.33 12.99
CA GLY A 853 -9.29 27.93 13.87
C GLY A 853 -8.99 26.43 13.81
N VAL A 854 -9.20 25.79 12.66
CA VAL A 854 -8.98 24.35 12.44
C VAL A 854 -7.49 23.98 12.32
N GLU A 855 -6.61 24.94 12.04
CA GLU A 855 -5.18 24.74 11.82
C GLU A 855 -4.45 24.00 12.97
N PRO A 856 -4.70 24.29 14.27
CA PRO A 856 -4.07 23.56 15.35
C PRO A 856 -4.58 22.11 15.48
N VAL A 857 -5.84 21.85 15.10
CA VAL A 857 -6.41 20.49 15.05
C VAL A 857 -5.74 19.69 13.93
N LEU A 858 -5.56 20.31 12.76
CA LEU A 858 -4.84 19.73 11.63
C LEU A 858 -3.39 19.38 11.96
N GLY A 859 -2.67 20.27 12.65
CA GLY A 859 -1.29 20.00 13.10
C GLY A 859 -1.20 18.82 14.06
N ARG A 860 -2.20 18.64 14.95
CA ARG A 860 -2.25 17.51 15.88
C ARG A 860 -2.57 16.19 15.19
N VAL A 861 -3.46 16.21 14.21
CA VAL A 861 -3.87 15.04 13.43
C VAL A 861 -2.76 14.59 12.46
N ARG A 862 -2.00 15.53 11.87
CA ARG A 862 -0.90 15.25 10.92
C ARG A 862 0.44 14.87 11.56
N GLY A 863 0.51 14.74 12.88
CA GLY A 863 1.69 14.21 13.57
C GLY A 863 2.80 15.21 13.94
N ASP A 864 2.60 16.53 13.81
CA ASP A 864 3.62 17.54 14.16
C ASP A 864 3.97 17.57 15.67
N ALA A 865 3.17 16.89 16.52
CA ALA A 865 3.32 16.83 17.98
C ALA A 865 3.44 15.40 18.56
N GLY A 866 3.79 14.39 17.74
CA GLY A 866 4.18 13.05 18.23
C GLY A 866 3.08 12.00 18.41
N THR A 867 1.87 12.25 17.93
CA THR A 867 0.81 11.24 17.78
C THR A 867 0.06 11.49 16.48
N GLU A 868 0.03 10.50 15.59
CA GLU A 868 -0.67 10.57 14.31
C GLU A 868 -2.04 9.89 14.49
N VAL A 869 -3.13 10.66 14.37
CA VAL A 869 -4.49 10.11 14.43
C VAL A 869 -5.07 10.20 13.03
N PRO A 870 -5.55 9.11 12.42
CA PRO A 870 -6.20 9.16 11.11
C PRO A 870 -7.34 10.18 11.09
N ALA A 871 -7.46 10.95 10.00
CA ALA A 871 -8.58 11.86 9.82
C ALA A 871 -9.23 11.81 8.45
N LEU A 872 -10.55 11.96 8.45
CA LEU A 872 -11.39 12.15 7.28
C LEU A 872 -11.85 13.60 7.23
N PHE A 873 -11.64 14.26 6.10
CA PHE A 873 -12.04 15.65 5.92
C PHE A 873 -13.40 15.73 5.27
N THR A 874 -14.31 16.48 5.88
CA THR A 874 -15.59 16.87 5.28
C THR A 874 -15.51 18.32 4.81
N HIS A 875 -16.18 18.62 3.72
CA HIS A 875 -16.31 19.97 3.18
C HIS A 875 -17.73 20.10 2.65
N ALA A 876 -18.48 21.08 3.15
CA ALA A 876 -19.76 21.45 2.54
C ALA A 876 -19.47 22.31 1.31
N ASP A 877 -19.69 21.76 0.11
CA ASP A 877 -20.02 22.60 -1.05
C ASP A 877 -21.55 22.81 -1.02
N GLU A 878 -22.00 24.05 -1.26
CA GLU A 878 -23.41 24.49 -1.26
C GLU A 878 -24.40 23.51 -1.93
#